data_AF-A0A3N5HLX4-F1
#
_entry.id   AF-A0A3N5HLX4-F1
#
_cell.length_a   1.000
_cell.length_b   1.000
_cell.length_c   1.000
_cell.angle_alpha   90.00
_cell.angle_beta   90.00
_cell.angle_gamma   90.00
#
_symmetry.space_group_name_H-M   'P 1'
#
loop_
_entity.id
_entity.type
_entity.pdbx_description
1 polymer ?
#
loop_
_entity_poly.entity_id
_entity_poly.type
_entity_poly.pdbx_seq_one_letter_code
_entity_poly.pdbx_strand_id
1 'polypeptide(L)'
;MAVGPRRKSAARVRLSRGRATCSAPPPRMRRLLAAVFLASVPAAAQTLSPGGPANSFEFTTFVGGQGQLTDFRFLPDGRVVMTEKTGAVKVRRTDGTVVTAGSFTVDSGSEKGLLGVEVDPQFQINGFLYFYASDGPTTANKHRVLRVRLNPDNTLQCTGSCSTAQTGVTVLLQNLAGPANHDGGALAIGPDGKLYVGVGDTGCNSGIPPGTTIGNYIATCLTTANGKVLRINLDGTIPADNPLAAPGTTVPACNGSCGSGPDPGTLVTGARTEIWAWGFRNPFRFSFDPQTGNLWVGDVGEVSYEEIDLVRKGQHHGWPYREGGFGYPVTTCANLGPNGVGANCVEPAYFCEHAGAAGDNDGNCQSITGGVFVDSASFPPPYRGRYFFGDNANGNVWTLTPNANRDGFVTSPRADFGTDFGTVTRFLVGPDGALYVSAAGGSIFRIAPKPGVDAGTPDAGPPDAGPPDAGPPDAGRPDAGPRPDAGPPLDAGPIDFGGGTPPGGLAGGAPFQGPDTCKLCHSAAEIGGGGSDGPWDGWAATMMASAIRDPLFQAALSVANQDVLGIGQWCLRCHSPTSYVQGHSLPASGSALDAVDRAGVSCEACHRTRTDAGLIGNAQLTFEPSFTVHGPYPNVDSPAHTGAQDLAVSQSSLCGQCHEVRNPVLKRAGSQRAFPLDTTYSEWLQSAYASGPGAKTCQDCHMVRAAQDAPVAKDGPVRPTPSRHAFVGGNVWGLDAVRAAAAPGELAGLDAAFAANRTAALQNLAGAADVQILLPQGSIPVETEVQLKIRVFNRTGHKLPTGYADGRRVFLELRVNDQVVSGAYDSDAGVLVADPQLAVFEAVHARRDGGLDHLALHDTILKDTRIEPLGFRPDEDTAPVGITFPRDADGGAMGAAEWTYRVRLPSSALAAGSATVEARLFHQATTREYVEALAAANVTDGKGDQLHAIWETTGRAAPVLMTSTRVSAPLTQGGDVVGGCGCRSTSGAAVLPALLVLLAWGAARRRTSVT
;
A
#
# COMPACT_ATOMS: atom_id res chain seq x y z
N MET A 1 18.51 48.04 55.12
CA MET A 1 19.87 48.33 55.64
C MET A 1 20.84 47.95 54.53
N ALA A 2 21.63 48.85 53.92
CA ALA A 2 22.81 49.55 54.47
C ALA A 2 23.99 48.57 54.72
N VAL A 3 25.23 48.78 54.25
CA VAL A 3 25.86 49.86 53.41
C VAL A 3 27.05 49.24 52.62
N GLY A 4 27.64 49.92 51.62
CA GLY A 4 28.84 49.48 50.85
C GLY A 4 30.18 49.60 51.63
N PRO A 5 31.37 49.93 51.03
CA PRO A 5 31.55 50.59 49.71
C PRO A 5 32.88 50.38 48.90
N ARG A 6 32.90 50.81 47.61
CA ARG A 6 34.06 51.42 46.85
C ARG A 6 35.30 50.53 46.57
N ARG A 7 36.24 50.78 45.63
CA ARG A 7 36.63 51.79 44.58
C ARG A 7 37.59 51.04 43.59
N LYS A 8 38.08 51.45 42.41
CA LYS A 8 38.12 52.62 41.46
C LYS A 8 38.39 51.98 40.04
N SER A 9 38.75 52.56 38.87
CA SER A 9 39.02 53.89 38.26
C SER A 9 38.87 53.70 36.71
N ALA A 10 38.23 54.57 35.92
CA ALA A 10 38.77 55.71 35.14
C ALA A 10 39.82 55.38 34.05
N ALA A 11 39.73 55.85 32.78
CA ALA A 11 38.85 56.84 32.10
C ALA A 11 38.71 56.49 30.57
N ARG A 12 38.36 57.32 29.54
CA ARG A 12 38.15 58.78 29.33
C ARG A 12 37.32 59.04 28.03
N VAL A 13 36.01 59.36 28.09
CA VAL A 13 35.39 60.70 27.86
C VAL A 13 35.49 61.37 26.46
N ARG A 14 34.33 61.70 25.84
CA ARG A 14 33.99 63.03 25.24
C ARG A 14 32.46 63.26 25.13
N LEU A 15 32.01 64.47 24.73
CA LEU A 15 30.68 65.06 25.08
C LEU A 15 30.22 66.19 24.11
N SER A 16 29.02 66.80 24.38
CA SER A 16 28.30 67.96 23.74
C SER A 16 27.27 67.60 22.63
N ARG A 17 26.02 68.12 22.54
CA ARG A 17 25.37 69.49 22.59
C ARG A 17 25.59 70.34 21.31
N GLY A 18 24.63 71.08 20.73
CA GLY A 18 23.16 71.20 20.92
C GLY A 18 22.54 72.53 20.40
N ARG A 19 21.28 72.51 19.89
CA ARG A 19 20.31 73.63 19.59
C ARG A 19 20.70 74.87 18.73
N ALA A 20 19.97 75.12 17.62
CA ALA A 20 18.98 76.24 17.44
C ALA A 20 18.91 76.88 16.02
N THR A 21 17.72 77.00 15.41
CA THR A 21 17.22 78.09 14.51
C THR A 21 15.79 77.81 13.99
N CYS A 22 15.15 78.73 13.25
CA CYS A 22 13.72 78.68 12.83
C CYS A 22 13.46 79.24 11.40
N SER A 23 12.19 79.18 10.95
CA SER A 23 11.55 79.90 9.82
C SER A 23 11.36 79.16 8.48
N ALA A 24 10.42 79.64 7.65
CA ALA A 24 9.87 79.01 6.42
C ALA A 24 9.30 80.09 5.45
N PRO A 25 8.40 79.75 4.50
CA PRO A 25 8.54 79.10 3.16
C PRO A 25 8.42 80.18 2.03
N PRO A 26 7.96 79.94 0.76
CA PRO A 26 7.68 78.75 -0.06
C PRO A 26 8.46 78.75 -1.43
N PRO A 27 8.02 78.08 -2.53
CA PRO A 27 6.96 78.63 -3.39
C PRO A 27 5.91 77.62 -3.94
N ARG A 28 4.63 77.97 -3.76
CA ARG A 28 3.45 77.66 -4.62
C ARG A 28 3.41 76.31 -5.37
N MET A 29 3.07 75.23 -4.65
CA MET A 29 2.39 74.10 -5.28
C MET A 29 0.97 74.54 -5.70
N ARG A 30 0.60 74.40 -6.99
CA ARG A 30 -0.79 74.61 -7.44
C ARG A 30 -1.68 73.52 -6.82
N ARG A 31 -2.85 73.91 -6.29
CA ARG A 31 -3.93 72.95 -5.98
C ARG A 31 -4.48 72.38 -7.28
N LEU A 32 -3.99 71.21 -7.68
CA LEU A 32 -4.76 70.27 -8.48
C LEU A 32 -5.46 69.32 -7.52
N LEU A 33 -6.79 69.26 -7.56
CA LEU A 33 -7.52 68.13 -7.00
C LEU A 33 -7.33 66.93 -7.93
N ALA A 34 -6.17 66.28 -7.82
CA ALA A 34 -6.07 64.89 -8.22
C ALA A 34 -6.95 64.11 -7.24
N ALA A 35 -8.14 63.70 -7.70
CA ALA A 35 -8.93 62.73 -6.97
C ALA A 35 -8.07 61.47 -6.84
N VAL A 36 -7.73 61.09 -5.61
CA VAL A 36 -7.20 59.75 -5.35
C VAL A 36 -8.36 58.80 -5.58
N PHE A 37 -8.49 58.35 -6.83
CA PHE A 37 -9.04 57.04 -7.08
C PHE A 37 -8.26 56.09 -6.18
N LEU A 38 -8.95 55.48 -5.21
CA LEU A 38 -8.54 54.15 -4.79
C LEU A 38 -8.78 53.24 -5.99
N ALA A 39 -7.83 53.26 -6.93
CA ALA A 39 -7.50 52.07 -7.66
C ALA A 39 -7.11 51.05 -6.60
N SER A 40 -8.09 50.22 -6.20
CA SER A 40 -7.81 48.97 -5.54
C SER A 40 -6.85 48.22 -6.45
N VAL A 41 -5.56 48.25 -6.12
CA VAL A 41 -4.61 47.32 -6.71
C VAL A 41 -5.22 45.95 -6.43
N PRO A 42 -5.62 45.18 -7.47
CA PRO A 42 -6.16 43.86 -7.21
C PRO A 42 -5.07 43.09 -6.48
N ALA A 43 -5.43 42.47 -5.36
CA ALA A 43 -4.56 41.45 -4.79
C ALA A 43 -4.26 40.46 -5.93
N ALA A 44 -3.00 40.10 -6.11
CA ALA A 44 -2.63 39.12 -7.13
C ALA A 44 -3.48 37.87 -6.89
N ALA A 45 -4.33 37.54 -7.87
CA ALA A 45 -5.04 36.28 -7.82
C ALA A 45 -4.00 35.16 -7.90
N GLN A 46 -4.21 34.08 -7.16
CA GLN A 46 -3.37 32.89 -7.29
C GLN A 46 -3.33 32.49 -8.76
N THR A 47 -2.15 32.29 -9.34
CA THR A 47 -2.03 31.86 -10.73
C THR A 47 -1.28 30.55 -10.84
N LEU A 48 -1.87 29.61 -11.59
CA LEU A 48 -1.14 28.45 -12.08
C LEU A 48 -0.22 28.92 -13.22
N SER A 49 0.97 28.34 -13.32
CA SER A 49 1.97 28.79 -14.30
C SER A 49 1.46 28.60 -15.74
N PRO A 50 1.69 29.57 -16.65
CA PRO A 50 1.21 29.50 -18.03
C PRO A 50 1.65 28.22 -18.77
N GLY A 51 0.80 27.74 -19.68
CA GLY A 51 1.03 26.45 -20.35
C GLY A 51 0.48 25.30 -19.52
N GLY A 52 1.29 24.25 -19.29
CA GLY A 52 0.85 22.98 -18.69
C GLY A 52 -0.04 23.12 -17.45
N PRO A 53 0.41 23.78 -16.37
CA PRO A 53 -0.38 23.90 -15.14
C PRO A 53 -1.69 24.67 -15.34
N ALA A 54 -1.63 25.87 -15.93
CA ALA A 54 -2.82 26.70 -16.17
C ALA A 54 -3.81 26.09 -17.17
N ASN A 55 -3.34 25.26 -18.11
CA ASN A 55 -4.23 24.56 -19.05
C ASN A 55 -4.92 23.37 -18.39
N SER A 56 -4.19 22.57 -17.60
CA SER A 56 -4.70 21.29 -17.09
C SER A 56 -5.39 21.35 -15.73
N PHE A 57 -5.11 22.38 -14.91
CA PHE A 57 -5.65 22.48 -13.56
C PHE A 57 -6.50 23.74 -13.35
N GLU A 58 -7.37 23.64 -12.36
CA GLU A 58 -8.06 24.73 -11.69
C GLU A 58 -7.74 24.68 -10.19
N PHE A 59 -8.01 25.78 -9.49
CA PHE A 59 -7.98 25.78 -8.03
C PHE A 59 -9.21 26.50 -7.49
N THR A 60 -9.65 26.08 -6.31
CA THR A 60 -10.80 26.65 -5.61
C THR A 60 -10.48 26.86 -4.14
N THR A 61 -11.03 27.92 -3.54
CA THR A 61 -10.88 28.19 -2.10
C THR A 61 -11.80 27.25 -1.31
N PHE A 62 -11.26 26.11 -0.89
CA PHE A 62 -12.00 25.04 -0.18
C PHE A 62 -12.30 25.38 1.29
N VAL A 63 -11.42 26.20 1.90
CA VAL A 63 -11.64 26.93 3.15
C VAL A 63 -11.05 28.32 2.98
N GLY A 64 -11.70 29.34 3.54
CA GLY A 64 -11.19 30.71 3.57
C GLY A 64 -11.62 31.44 4.85
N GLY A 65 -11.09 32.64 5.06
CA GLY A 65 -11.49 33.54 6.16
C GLY A 65 -11.16 33.03 7.57
N GLN A 66 -10.23 32.08 7.71
CA GLN A 66 -9.73 31.64 9.01
C GLN A 66 -8.68 32.62 9.56
N GLY A 67 -8.24 32.40 10.80
CA GLY A 67 -7.04 33.01 11.36
C GLY A 67 -5.75 32.46 10.71
N GLN A 68 -4.60 32.71 11.35
CA GLN A 68 -3.31 32.32 10.79
C GLN A 68 -3.12 30.78 10.81
N LEU A 69 -3.50 30.10 9.74
CA LEU A 69 -3.39 28.65 9.60
C LEU A 69 -1.94 28.18 9.64
N THR A 70 -1.71 27.06 10.33
CA THR A 70 -0.39 26.41 10.43
C THR A 70 -0.36 25.01 9.84
N ASP A 71 -1.39 24.19 10.10
CA ASP A 71 -1.50 22.83 9.57
C ASP A 71 -2.98 22.40 9.50
N PHE A 72 -3.26 21.34 8.73
CA PHE A 72 -4.61 20.74 8.62
C PHE A 72 -4.55 19.25 8.32
N ARG A 73 -5.61 18.51 8.66
CA ARG A 73 -5.78 17.09 8.29
C ARG A 73 -7.23 16.78 7.94
N PHE A 74 -7.41 15.92 6.94
CA PHE A 74 -8.67 15.25 6.69
C PHE A 74 -8.91 14.20 7.77
N LEU A 75 -10.14 14.14 8.28
CA LEU A 75 -10.60 13.08 9.17
C LEU A 75 -11.26 11.97 8.32
N PRO A 76 -11.22 10.69 8.74
CA PRO A 76 -11.82 9.57 8.00
C PRO A 76 -13.34 9.64 7.73
N ASP A 77 -14.02 10.67 8.22
CA ASP A 77 -15.45 10.94 8.03
C ASP A 77 -15.72 12.16 7.12
N GLY A 78 -14.69 12.66 6.41
CA GLY A 78 -14.80 13.79 5.48
C GLY A 78 -14.78 15.18 6.13
N ARG A 79 -14.72 15.27 7.46
CA ARG A 79 -14.40 16.52 8.16
C ARG A 79 -12.93 16.89 7.95
N VAL A 80 -12.57 18.16 8.20
CA VAL A 80 -11.17 18.61 8.18
C VAL A 80 -10.86 19.37 9.46
N VAL A 81 -9.87 18.90 10.23
CA VAL A 81 -9.33 19.62 11.39
C VAL A 81 -8.20 20.54 10.94
N MET A 82 -8.13 21.74 11.51
CA MET A 82 -7.15 22.77 11.16
C MET A 82 -6.63 23.45 12.43
N THR A 83 -5.36 23.84 12.44
CA THR A 83 -4.74 24.62 13.54
C THR A 83 -4.50 26.06 13.13
N GLU A 84 -4.88 26.99 13.99
CA GLU A 84 -4.48 28.40 13.91
C GLU A 84 -3.34 28.67 14.90
N LYS A 85 -2.33 29.43 14.47
CA LYS A 85 -1.10 29.74 15.23
C LYS A 85 -1.36 30.28 16.63
N THR A 86 -2.40 31.08 16.81
CA THR A 86 -2.86 31.67 18.07
C THR A 86 -3.48 30.66 19.04
N GLY A 87 -3.57 29.38 18.65
CA GLY A 87 -4.00 28.27 19.50
C GLY A 87 -5.36 27.69 19.17
N ALA A 88 -6.18 28.30 18.31
CA ALA A 88 -7.50 27.77 18.01
C ALA A 88 -7.42 26.50 17.13
N VAL A 89 -8.30 25.54 17.42
CA VAL A 89 -8.53 24.37 16.56
C VAL A 89 -9.88 24.54 15.88
N LYS A 90 -9.89 24.49 14.55
CA LYS A 90 -11.09 24.57 13.73
C LYS A 90 -11.44 23.19 13.18
N VAL A 91 -12.72 22.94 12.98
CA VAL A 91 -13.23 21.78 12.23
C VAL A 91 -14.15 22.29 11.14
N ARG A 92 -13.78 22.05 9.88
CA ARG A 92 -14.70 22.10 8.73
C ARG A 92 -15.53 20.81 8.77
N ARG A 93 -16.84 20.93 8.81
CA ARG A 93 -17.76 19.79 8.70
C ARG A 93 -17.91 19.35 7.23
N THR A 94 -18.60 18.23 7.05
CA THR A 94 -19.01 17.71 5.74
C THR A 94 -19.88 18.72 4.98
N ASP A 95 -20.80 19.41 5.66
CA ASP A 95 -21.64 20.50 5.13
C ASP A 95 -20.87 21.78 4.73
N GLY A 96 -19.54 21.82 4.93
CA GLY A 96 -18.70 22.98 4.64
C GLY A 96 -18.65 24.05 5.74
N THR A 97 -19.49 24.00 6.76
CA THR A 97 -19.44 24.93 7.89
C THR A 97 -18.16 24.72 8.71
N VAL A 98 -17.51 25.82 9.09
CA VAL A 98 -16.32 25.78 9.96
C VAL A 98 -16.69 26.25 11.36
N VAL A 99 -16.36 25.44 12.37
CA VAL A 99 -16.55 25.76 13.78
C VAL A 99 -15.24 25.69 14.55
N THR A 100 -15.16 26.38 15.69
CA THR A 100 -14.04 26.25 16.61
C THR A 100 -14.30 25.05 17.53
N ALA A 101 -13.48 24.00 17.41
CA ALA A 101 -13.57 22.80 18.23
C ALA A 101 -13.01 23.00 19.64
N GLY A 102 -12.04 23.92 19.76
CA GLY A 102 -11.41 24.27 21.02
C GLY A 102 -10.25 25.23 20.79
N SER A 103 -9.42 25.41 21.80
CA SER A 103 -8.16 26.18 21.70
C SER A 103 -7.10 25.60 22.62
N PHE A 104 -5.84 25.95 22.40
CA PHE A 104 -4.72 25.75 23.32
C PHE A 104 -4.18 27.12 23.75
N THR A 105 -3.72 27.24 24.99
CA THR A 105 -3.02 28.45 25.44
C THR A 105 -1.55 28.35 25.02
N VAL A 106 -1.20 28.95 23.87
CA VAL A 106 0.14 28.90 23.27
C VAL A 106 0.84 30.25 23.26
N ASP A 107 2.16 30.21 23.30
CA ASP A 107 3.03 31.36 23.01
C ASP A 107 3.13 31.53 21.49
N SER A 108 2.34 32.42 20.89
CA SER A 108 2.28 32.59 19.43
C SER A 108 3.28 33.62 18.86
N GLY A 109 4.38 33.89 19.57
CA GLY A 109 5.35 34.94 19.20
C GLY A 109 6.42 34.46 18.21
N SER A 110 6.59 35.19 17.11
CA SER A 110 7.51 34.84 16.00
C SER A 110 7.09 33.55 15.29
N GLU A 111 7.87 32.47 15.21
CA GLU A 111 7.43 31.22 14.56
C GLU A 111 6.43 30.41 15.39
N LYS A 112 6.65 30.30 16.71
CA LYS A 112 5.84 29.57 17.71
C LYS A 112 4.32 29.73 17.61
N GLY A 113 3.62 28.74 18.16
CA GLY A 113 2.17 28.73 18.31
C GLY A 113 1.61 27.31 18.49
N LEU A 114 0.42 27.07 17.96
CA LEU A 114 -0.05 25.72 17.63
C LEU A 114 0.37 25.44 16.18
N LEU A 115 1.28 24.49 15.96
CA LEU A 115 2.06 24.43 14.71
C LEU A 115 1.74 23.24 13.79
N GLY A 116 1.30 22.11 14.35
CA GLY A 116 1.05 20.88 13.60
C GLY A 116 -0.09 20.07 14.21
N VAL A 117 -0.80 19.32 13.37
CA VAL A 117 -1.85 18.39 13.78
C VAL A 117 -1.73 17.07 13.02
N GLU A 118 -1.92 15.95 13.69
CA GLU A 118 -1.97 14.63 13.06
C GLU A 118 -3.12 13.77 13.60
N VAL A 119 -3.63 12.86 12.78
CA VAL A 119 -4.80 12.02 13.08
C VAL A 119 -4.35 10.62 13.48
N ASP A 120 -4.93 10.06 14.53
CA ASP A 120 -4.69 8.67 14.93
C ASP A 120 -5.24 7.69 13.86
N PRO A 121 -4.52 6.62 13.47
CA PRO A 121 -5.01 5.69 12.43
C PRO A 121 -6.30 4.98 12.83
N GLN A 122 -6.60 4.91 14.13
CA GLN A 122 -7.85 4.39 14.69
C GLN A 122 -8.80 5.51 15.12
N PHE A 123 -8.71 6.71 14.54
CA PHE A 123 -9.54 7.88 14.91
C PHE A 123 -11.05 7.60 14.90
N GLN A 124 -11.57 6.77 13.97
CA GLN A 124 -12.99 6.37 13.97
C GLN A 124 -13.41 5.62 15.25
N ILE A 125 -12.48 4.97 15.95
CA ILE A 125 -12.69 4.20 17.18
C ILE A 125 -12.34 5.03 18.43
N ASN A 126 -11.27 5.82 18.36
CA ASN A 126 -10.68 6.46 19.55
C ASN A 126 -10.73 8.00 19.56
N GLY A 127 -11.05 8.65 18.44
CA GLY A 127 -11.13 10.11 18.29
C GLY A 127 -9.84 10.88 18.55
N PHE A 128 -8.67 10.24 18.65
CA PHE A 128 -7.43 10.90 19.06
C PHE A 128 -6.80 11.74 17.93
N LEU A 129 -6.40 12.96 18.30
CA LEU A 129 -5.59 13.85 17.50
C LEU A 129 -4.30 14.17 18.27
N TYR A 130 -3.20 14.29 17.52
CA TYR A 130 -1.90 14.75 17.99
C TYR A 130 -1.70 16.21 17.61
N PHE A 131 -1.11 17.01 18.49
CA PHE A 131 -0.88 18.43 18.29
C PHE A 131 0.55 18.81 18.70
N TYR A 132 1.23 19.62 17.89
CA TYR A 132 2.50 20.26 18.26
C TYR A 132 2.22 21.68 18.75
N ALA A 133 2.52 21.97 20.01
CA ALA A 133 2.12 23.22 20.67
C ALA A 133 3.27 23.85 21.47
N SER A 134 3.41 25.17 21.35
CA SER A 134 4.32 26.02 22.12
C SER A 134 3.71 26.45 23.47
N ASP A 135 3.18 25.49 24.23
CA ASP A 135 2.46 25.72 25.51
C ASP A 135 3.38 25.74 26.76
N GLY A 136 4.66 25.40 26.58
CA GLY A 136 5.59 25.12 27.67
C GLY A 136 6.08 26.36 28.43
N PRO A 137 6.42 26.20 29.73
CA PRO A 137 6.68 27.31 30.65
C PRO A 137 8.05 27.98 30.49
N THR A 138 9.01 27.35 29.82
CA THR A 138 10.39 27.86 29.67
C THR A 138 10.91 27.62 28.25
N THR A 139 11.89 28.40 27.80
CA THR A 139 12.47 28.24 26.44
C THR A 139 13.05 26.85 26.18
N ALA A 140 13.57 26.16 27.21
CA ALA A 140 14.16 24.82 27.09
C ALA A 140 13.14 23.66 27.11
N ASN A 141 11.88 23.95 27.48
CA ASN A 141 10.75 23.03 27.39
C ASN A 141 9.52 23.88 27.01
N LYS A 142 9.54 24.40 25.78
CA LYS A 142 8.50 25.28 25.22
C LYS A 142 7.57 24.51 24.31
N HIS A 143 8.12 23.65 23.45
CA HIS A 143 7.34 22.84 22.53
C HIS A 143 7.01 21.48 23.15
N ARG A 144 5.81 20.99 22.84
CA ARG A 144 5.32 19.68 23.23
C ARG A 144 4.52 19.02 22.12
N VAL A 145 4.52 17.69 22.12
CA VAL A 145 3.51 16.90 21.40
C VAL A 145 2.46 16.45 22.41
N LEU A 146 1.21 16.81 22.13
CA LEU A 146 0.04 16.55 22.96
C LEU A 146 -0.93 15.62 22.22
N ARG A 147 -1.66 14.77 22.94
CA ARG A 147 -2.78 13.97 22.40
C ARG A 147 -4.08 14.33 23.11
N VAL A 148 -5.11 14.65 22.33
CA VAL A 148 -6.44 15.07 22.80
C VAL A 148 -7.50 14.38 21.94
N ARG A 149 -8.69 14.09 22.47
CA ARG A 149 -9.80 13.57 21.66
C ARG A 149 -10.61 14.70 21.01
N LEU A 150 -11.03 14.50 19.76
CA LEU A 150 -12.14 15.22 19.14
C LEU A 150 -13.43 14.40 19.35
N ASN A 151 -14.42 15.00 19.97
CA ASN A 151 -15.72 14.41 20.25
C ASN A 151 -16.61 14.40 18.97
N PRO A 152 -17.67 13.55 18.91
CA PRO A 152 -18.61 13.53 17.80
C PRO A 152 -19.34 14.85 17.54
N ASP A 153 -19.54 15.68 18.58
CA ASP A 153 -20.15 17.02 18.46
C ASP A 153 -19.22 18.07 17.84
N ASN A 154 -17.98 17.69 17.49
CA ASN A 154 -16.87 18.52 17.00
C ASN A 154 -16.18 19.39 18.07
N THR A 155 -16.33 19.10 19.37
CA THR A 155 -15.55 19.73 20.44
C THR A 155 -14.28 18.93 20.76
N LEU A 156 -13.21 19.59 21.21
CA LEU A 156 -12.08 18.90 21.84
C LEU A 156 -12.46 18.48 23.27
N GLN A 157 -11.91 17.36 23.74
CA GLN A 157 -12.13 16.84 25.11
C GLN A 157 -11.32 17.62 26.17
N CYS A 158 -11.48 18.94 26.21
CA CYS A 158 -10.87 19.85 27.19
C CYS A 158 -11.81 21.01 27.52
N THR A 159 -11.70 21.58 28.73
CA THR A 159 -12.60 22.64 29.18
C THR A 159 -12.01 24.01 28.87
N GLY A 160 -12.61 24.75 27.93
CA GLY A 160 -12.11 26.07 27.52
C GLY A 160 -10.87 25.93 26.62
N SER A 161 -9.71 26.36 27.13
CA SER A 161 -8.43 26.14 26.44
C SER A 161 -7.74 24.89 26.99
N CYS A 162 -7.47 23.93 26.09
CA CYS A 162 -6.68 22.74 26.30
C CYS A 162 -5.32 23.10 26.91
N SER A 163 -4.98 22.41 28.01
CA SER A 163 -3.71 22.55 28.72
C SER A 163 -3.35 21.25 29.44
N THR A 164 -2.07 21.05 29.74
CA THR A 164 -1.55 19.83 30.41
C THR A 164 -2.01 19.66 31.86
N ALA A 165 -2.87 20.54 32.38
CA ALA A 165 -3.52 20.43 33.68
C ALA A 165 -4.85 19.66 33.63
N GLN A 166 -5.31 19.27 32.43
CA GLN A 166 -6.63 18.68 32.20
C GLN A 166 -6.54 17.20 31.84
N THR A 167 -7.45 16.39 32.39
CA THR A 167 -7.45 14.92 32.26
C THR A 167 -7.63 14.39 30.83
N GLY A 168 -8.17 15.20 29.91
CA GLY A 168 -8.30 14.85 28.49
C GLY A 168 -7.07 15.17 27.61
N VAL A 169 -6.01 15.74 28.17
CA VAL A 169 -4.79 16.15 27.44
C VAL A 169 -3.60 15.30 27.89
N THR A 170 -3.15 14.37 27.05
CA THR A 170 -1.91 13.59 27.31
C THR A 170 -0.70 14.36 26.76
N VAL A 171 0.39 14.49 27.52
CA VAL A 171 1.70 14.89 26.97
C VAL A 171 2.41 13.65 26.47
N LEU A 172 2.76 13.59 25.18
CA LEU A 172 3.54 12.49 24.60
C LEU A 172 5.04 12.82 24.53
N LEU A 173 5.37 14.07 24.22
CA LEU A 173 6.76 14.53 24.07
C LEU A 173 6.92 15.95 24.62
N GLN A 174 8.06 16.20 25.25
CA GLN A 174 8.41 17.47 25.88
C GLN A 174 9.94 17.60 26.02
N ASN A 175 10.42 18.65 26.71
CA ASN A 175 11.85 19.01 26.77
C ASN A 175 12.41 19.23 25.35
N LEU A 176 11.60 19.88 24.52
CA LEU A 176 11.94 20.42 23.22
C LEU A 176 12.12 21.93 23.41
N ALA A 177 13.27 22.46 23.02
CA ALA A 177 13.52 23.89 23.11
C ALA A 177 12.75 24.64 22.01
N GLY A 178 12.21 25.80 22.36
CA GLY A 178 11.45 26.66 21.46
C GLY A 178 11.68 28.13 21.81
N PRO A 179 12.61 28.81 21.13
CA PRO A 179 12.85 30.23 21.28
C PRO A 179 11.86 31.03 20.44
N ALA A 180 12.28 31.70 19.37
CA ALA A 180 11.40 32.47 18.49
C ALA A 180 11.47 32.01 17.03
N ASN A 181 12.38 31.08 16.72
CA ASN A 181 12.78 30.75 15.37
C ASN A 181 13.31 29.32 15.31
N HIS A 182 13.10 28.70 14.15
CA HIS A 182 13.39 27.30 13.82
C HIS A 182 12.67 26.36 14.79
N ASP A 183 11.36 26.50 14.83
CA ASP A 183 10.48 25.77 15.76
C ASP A 183 10.01 24.40 15.22
N GLY A 184 10.12 24.16 13.90
CA GLY A 184 9.68 22.94 13.22
C GLY A 184 8.17 22.72 13.31
N GLY A 185 7.77 21.67 14.03
CA GLY A 185 6.37 21.36 14.31
C GLY A 185 5.69 20.45 13.27
N ALA A 186 6.46 19.84 12.36
CA ALA A 186 5.97 18.78 11.50
C ALA A 186 5.51 17.56 12.32
N LEU A 187 4.36 16.99 11.95
CA LEU A 187 3.87 15.70 12.43
C LEU A 187 3.47 14.84 11.22
N ALA A 188 3.76 13.54 11.28
CA ALA A 188 3.22 12.53 10.37
C ALA A 188 3.28 11.15 11.04
N ILE A 189 2.37 10.24 10.68
CA ILE A 189 2.48 8.83 11.08
C ILE A 189 3.09 8.04 9.93
N GLY A 190 4.12 7.24 10.25
CA GLY A 190 4.82 6.41 9.28
C GLY A 190 4.07 5.11 8.96
N PRO A 191 4.47 4.41 7.87
CA PRO A 191 3.92 3.10 7.51
C PRO A 191 4.21 2.02 8.56
N ASP A 192 5.15 2.29 9.48
CA ASP A 192 5.44 1.47 10.67
C ASP A 192 4.48 1.73 11.85
N GLY A 193 3.49 2.62 11.70
CA GLY A 193 2.54 2.98 12.76
C GLY A 193 3.20 3.71 13.93
N LYS A 194 4.14 4.63 13.66
CA LYS A 194 4.82 5.48 14.65
C LYS A 194 4.64 6.95 14.32
N LEU A 195 4.58 7.81 15.34
CA LEU A 195 4.48 9.26 15.17
C LEU A 195 5.87 9.86 15.00
N TYR A 196 6.10 10.48 13.85
CA TYR A 196 7.31 11.22 13.53
C TYR A 196 7.10 12.71 13.83
N VAL A 197 8.12 13.37 14.38
CA VAL A 197 8.07 14.76 14.85
C VAL A 197 9.27 15.54 14.34
N GLY A 198 9.05 16.65 13.62
CA GLY A 198 10.11 17.57 13.19
C GLY A 198 10.32 18.67 14.21
N VAL A 199 11.57 18.85 14.66
CA VAL A 199 11.94 19.85 15.67
C VAL A 199 13.17 20.61 15.19
N GLY A 200 13.04 21.93 14.99
CA GLY A 200 14.15 22.77 14.50
C GLY A 200 15.25 23.03 15.54
N ASP A 201 16.34 23.62 15.07
CA ASP A 201 17.64 23.73 15.74
C ASP A 201 17.75 24.87 16.77
N THR A 202 16.64 25.59 17.01
CA THR A 202 16.51 26.78 17.89
C THR A 202 16.98 28.13 17.32
N GLY A 203 17.46 28.21 16.07
CA GLY A 203 17.65 29.50 15.37
C GLY A 203 18.50 30.55 16.08
N CYS A 204 19.43 30.11 16.93
CA CYS A 204 20.30 31.00 17.69
C CYS A 204 21.48 31.55 16.86
N ASN A 205 21.58 31.13 15.60
CA ASN A 205 22.47 31.67 14.57
C ASN A 205 21.74 32.57 13.54
N SER A 206 20.44 32.86 13.72
CA SER A 206 19.65 33.49 12.66
C SER A 206 20.12 34.89 12.29
N GLY A 207 20.15 35.17 10.98
CA GLY A 207 20.53 36.49 10.44
C GLY A 207 22.05 36.70 10.30
N ILE A 208 22.80 35.60 10.21
CA ILE A 208 24.24 35.61 9.95
C ILE A 208 24.51 35.83 8.44
N PRO A 209 25.46 36.71 8.03
CA PRO A 209 25.68 37.01 6.62
C PRO A 209 26.29 35.86 5.79
N PRO A 210 26.04 35.82 4.47
CA PRO A 210 26.65 34.83 3.58
C PRO A 210 28.18 34.76 3.62
N GLY A 211 28.68 33.53 3.46
CA GLY A 211 30.12 33.23 3.48
C GLY A 211 30.78 33.25 4.86
N THR A 212 30.01 33.22 5.96
CA THR A 212 30.54 33.19 7.33
C THR A 212 30.24 31.86 8.04
N THR A 213 31.01 31.54 9.09
CA THR A 213 30.93 30.23 9.76
C THR A 213 29.69 30.13 10.66
N ILE A 214 28.77 29.23 10.32
CA ILE A 214 27.58 28.91 11.10
C ILE A 214 27.99 28.24 12.43
N GLY A 215 27.39 28.67 13.54
CA GLY A 215 27.76 28.23 14.89
C GLY A 215 26.77 27.28 15.59
N ASN A 216 25.61 26.97 15.00
CA ASN A 216 24.55 26.26 15.70
C ASN A 216 24.65 24.72 15.61
N TYR A 217 25.53 24.14 16.41
CA TYR A 217 25.76 22.69 16.44
C TYR A 217 24.66 21.87 17.14
N ILE A 218 23.57 22.49 17.63
CA ILE A 218 22.49 21.80 18.36
C ILE A 218 21.89 20.67 17.52
N ALA A 219 21.77 20.87 16.20
CA ALA A 219 21.28 19.87 15.26
C ALA A 219 22.09 18.56 15.27
N THR A 220 23.41 18.61 15.45
CA THR A 220 24.25 17.42 15.63
C THR A 220 24.19 16.86 17.05
N CYS A 221 23.91 17.68 18.06
CA CYS A 221 24.01 17.27 19.46
C CYS A 221 22.91 16.29 19.88
N LEU A 222 23.28 15.00 19.99
CA LEU A 222 22.38 13.87 20.31
C LEU A 222 21.90 13.83 21.77
N THR A 223 22.47 14.68 22.64
CA THR A 223 21.96 14.98 23.99
C THR A 223 20.75 15.94 23.96
N THR A 224 20.38 16.48 22.80
CA THR A 224 19.26 17.40 22.59
C THR A 224 18.31 16.89 21.51
N ALA A 225 17.04 17.26 21.59
CA ALA A 225 16.00 16.82 20.63
C ALA A 225 15.69 17.88 19.55
N ASN A 226 16.52 18.91 19.42
CA ASN A 226 16.36 20.03 18.48
C ASN A 226 17.29 19.88 17.27
N GLY A 227 16.83 20.31 16.09
CA GLY A 227 17.47 20.05 14.79
C GLY A 227 17.43 18.57 14.43
N LYS A 228 16.26 17.93 14.59
CA LYS A 228 16.05 16.47 14.54
C LYS A 228 14.74 16.13 13.83
N VAL A 229 14.71 14.92 13.26
CA VAL A 229 13.47 14.12 13.14
C VAL A 229 13.46 13.12 14.29
N LEU A 230 12.37 13.12 15.05
CA LEU A 230 12.12 12.23 16.19
C LEU A 230 11.03 11.21 15.82
N ARG A 231 11.01 10.06 16.51
CA ARG A 231 10.04 8.97 16.28
C ARG A 231 9.62 8.36 17.61
N ILE A 232 8.31 8.34 17.88
CA ILE A 232 7.72 7.81 19.11
C ILE A 232 6.52 6.88 18.81
N ASN A 233 6.18 6.01 19.76
CA ASN A 233 4.92 5.27 19.72
C ASN A 233 3.72 6.23 19.91
N LEU A 234 2.54 5.80 19.47
CA LEU A 234 1.28 6.56 19.55
C LEU A 234 0.77 6.83 21.00
N ASP A 235 1.42 6.22 21.99
CA ASP A 235 1.22 6.43 23.43
C ASP A 235 2.30 7.31 24.08
N GLY A 236 3.31 7.75 23.31
CA GLY A 236 4.45 8.53 23.79
C GLY A 236 5.65 7.71 24.28
N THR A 237 5.57 6.36 24.29
CA THR A 237 6.73 5.53 24.62
C THR A 237 7.76 5.50 23.48
N ILE A 238 9.02 5.21 23.82
CA ILE A 238 10.12 5.19 22.83
C ILE A 238 10.21 3.80 22.17
N PRO A 239 10.19 3.71 20.83
CA PRO A 239 10.42 2.45 20.12
C PRO A 239 11.82 1.91 20.39
N ALA A 240 11.92 0.62 20.75
CA ALA A 240 13.19 -0.04 21.05
C ALA A 240 14.12 -0.16 19.83
N ASP A 241 13.59 0.00 18.62
CA ASP A 241 14.30 0.00 17.35
C ASP A 241 14.77 1.41 16.90
N ASN A 242 14.55 2.48 17.69
CA ASN A 242 15.17 3.77 17.42
C ASN A 242 16.72 3.68 17.51
N PRO A 243 17.48 4.42 16.68
CA PRO A 243 18.94 4.26 16.55
C PRO A 243 19.73 4.53 17.83
N LEU A 244 19.19 5.31 18.77
CA LEU A 244 19.85 5.64 20.05
C LEU A 244 19.23 4.93 21.27
N ALA A 245 18.17 4.11 21.09
CA ALA A 245 17.40 3.52 22.19
C ALA A 245 18.06 2.31 22.89
N ALA A 246 19.17 1.79 22.35
CA ALA A 246 19.88 0.66 22.96
C ALA A 246 20.44 1.02 24.36
N PRO A 247 20.24 0.18 25.40
CA PRO A 247 20.78 0.45 26.74
C PRO A 247 22.29 0.63 26.75
N GLY A 248 22.76 1.73 27.33
CA GLY A 248 24.19 2.05 27.42
C GLY A 248 24.79 2.76 26.20
N THR A 249 23.98 3.10 25.17
CA THR A 249 24.44 3.96 24.07
C THR A 249 25.08 5.24 24.60
N THR A 250 26.31 5.48 24.18
CA THR A 250 27.05 6.73 24.38
C THR A 250 27.01 7.58 23.11
N VAL A 251 27.27 8.88 23.23
CA VAL A 251 27.35 9.83 22.10
C VAL A 251 28.46 10.86 22.37
N PRO A 252 29.01 11.52 21.34
CA PRO A 252 29.94 12.63 21.49
C PRO A 252 29.45 13.71 22.47
N ALA A 253 30.35 14.23 23.30
CA ALA A 253 30.03 15.18 24.34
C ALA A 253 29.60 16.53 23.74
N CYS A 254 28.36 16.93 23.97
CA CYS A 254 27.86 18.26 23.62
C CYS A 254 27.03 18.87 24.75
N ASN A 255 27.25 20.16 25.00
CA ASN A 255 26.56 20.99 25.98
C ASN A 255 25.23 21.60 25.47
N GLY A 256 24.78 21.22 24.26
CA GLY A 256 23.56 21.71 23.64
C GLY A 256 23.54 23.23 23.38
N SER A 257 24.70 23.86 23.14
CA SER A 257 24.84 25.32 23.06
C SER A 257 25.33 25.81 21.69
N CYS A 258 24.78 26.96 21.27
CA CYS A 258 24.88 27.61 19.94
C CYS A 258 26.27 28.14 19.51
N GLY A 259 27.34 27.52 19.99
CA GLY A 259 28.73 27.88 19.68
C GLY A 259 29.72 26.84 20.21
N SER A 260 29.26 25.60 20.43
CA SER A 260 30.04 24.50 20.97
C SER A 260 29.66 23.24 20.22
N GLY A 261 30.51 22.85 19.26
CA GLY A 261 30.35 21.58 18.56
C GLY A 261 30.47 20.37 19.50
N PRO A 262 29.95 19.21 19.10
CA PRO A 262 30.25 17.95 19.76
C PRO A 262 31.76 17.69 19.78
N ASP A 263 32.28 17.19 20.90
CA ASP A 263 33.62 16.62 20.99
C ASP A 263 33.57 15.11 20.67
N PRO A 264 34.03 14.65 19.50
CA PRO A 264 34.11 13.22 19.18
C PRO A 264 35.19 12.48 19.97
N GLY A 265 36.11 13.19 20.64
CA GLY A 265 37.12 12.59 21.51
C GLY A 265 36.59 12.19 22.89
N THR A 266 35.45 12.73 23.32
CA THR A 266 34.83 12.46 24.62
C THR A 266 33.43 11.90 24.44
N LEU A 267 33.18 10.68 24.90
CA LEU A 267 31.85 10.05 24.85
C LEU A 267 31.12 10.16 26.20
N VAL A 268 29.82 10.46 26.15
CA VAL A 268 28.93 10.59 27.31
C VAL A 268 27.66 9.74 27.14
N THR A 269 27.04 9.35 28.25
CA THR A 269 25.67 8.78 28.26
C THR A 269 24.62 9.90 28.26
N GLY A 270 23.34 9.55 28.07
CA GLY A 270 22.24 10.53 28.09
C GLY A 270 21.82 11.04 26.70
N ALA A 271 21.99 10.21 25.67
CA ALA A 271 21.40 10.46 24.36
C ALA A 271 19.85 10.52 24.43
N ARG A 272 19.24 11.36 23.60
CA ARG A 272 17.78 11.43 23.43
C ARG A 272 17.32 10.26 22.55
N THR A 273 16.71 9.26 23.18
CA THR A 273 16.36 7.97 22.55
C THR A 273 15.18 8.08 21.57
N GLU A 274 14.44 9.18 21.59
CA GLU A 274 13.42 9.54 20.61
C GLU A 274 13.98 9.94 19.22
N ILE A 275 15.28 10.20 19.08
CA ILE A 275 15.88 10.62 17.80
C ILE A 275 15.82 9.50 16.76
N TRP A 276 15.33 9.83 15.56
CA TRP A 276 15.38 8.98 14.37
C TRP A 276 16.49 9.37 13.41
N ALA A 277 16.65 10.68 13.14
CA ALA A 277 17.69 11.28 12.32
C ALA A 277 18.01 12.69 12.83
N TRP A 278 19.19 13.21 12.49
CA TRP A 278 19.71 14.46 13.06
C TRP A 278 20.48 15.32 12.06
N GLY A 279 20.89 16.51 12.49
CA GLY A 279 21.56 17.47 11.61
C GLY A 279 20.62 18.14 10.64
N PHE A 280 19.45 18.58 11.11
CA PHE A 280 18.49 19.43 10.37
C PHE A 280 18.47 20.84 10.97
N ARG A 281 18.16 21.87 10.17
CA ARG A 281 18.01 23.26 10.66
C ARG A 281 16.60 23.53 11.17
N ASN A 282 15.60 23.37 10.34
CA ASN A 282 14.19 23.61 10.62
C ASN A 282 13.32 22.67 9.74
N PRO A 283 13.23 21.36 10.08
CA PRO A 283 12.49 20.37 9.29
C PRO A 283 10.98 20.66 9.39
N PHE A 284 10.50 21.49 8.47
CA PHE A 284 9.30 22.30 8.66
C PHE A 284 8.02 21.54 8.33
N ARG A 285 7.99 20.82 7.21
CA ARG A 285 6.98 19.78 6.92
C ARG A 285 7.62 18.58 6.26
N PHE A 286 7.00 17.43 6.48
CA PHE A 286 7.35 16.18 5.80
C PHE A 286 6.14 15.35 5.43
N SER A 287 6.37 14.38 4.54
CA SER A 287 5.40 13.39 4.08
C SER A 287 6.09 12.05 3.89
N PHE A 288 5.34 10.96 4.02
CA PHE A 288 5.78 9.67 3.53
C PHE A 288 5.38 9.52 2.06
N ASP A 289 6.27 8.98 1.24
CA ASP A 289 5.96 8.57 -0.14
C ASP A 289 5.03 7.34 -0.08
N PRO A 290 3.81 7.40 -0.65
CA PRO A 290 2.85 6.30 -0.58
C PRO A 290 3.25 5.08 -1.41
N GLN A 291 4.19 5.20 -2.35
CA GLN A 291 4.69 4.07 -3.15
C GLN A 291 5.85 3.32 -2.49
N THR A 292 6.70 4.01 -1.72
CA THR A 292 7.94 3.42 -1.16
C THR A 292 8.00 3.37 0.36
N GLY A 293 7.14 4.12 1.06
CA GLY A 293 7.25 4.32 2.51
C GLY A 293 8.46 5.14 2.95
N ASN A 294 9.21 5.75 2.02
CA ASN A 294 10.31 6.66 2.32
C ASN A 294 9.80 7.97 2.97
N LEU A 295 10.53 8.49 3.96
CA LEU A 295 10.25 9.78 4.59
C LEU A 295 10.95 10.92 3.82
N TRP A 296 10.18 11.91 3.38
CA TRP A 296 10.67 13.07 2.64
C TRP A 296 10.43 14.35 3.43
N VAL A 297 11.50 15.09 3.73
CA VAL A 297 11.49 16.26 4.61
C VAL A 297 11.88 17.51 3.83
N GLY A 298 11.10 18.59 3.94
CA GLY A 298 11.59 19.92 3.58
C GLY A 298 12.33 20.53 4.78
N ASP A 299 13.60 20.85 4.61
CA ASP A 299 14.39 21.58 5.59
C ASP A 299 14.68 22.99 5.09
N VAL A 300 14.50 23.99 5.97
CA VAL A 300 14.65 25.40 5.60
C VAL A 300 16.08 25.84 5.80
N GLY A 301 16.69 26.45 4.78
CA GLY A 301 18.06 26.96 4.78
C GLY A 301 18.25 28.28 5.55
N GLU A 302 19.51 28.64 5.83
CA GLU A 302 19.85 29.90 6.54
C GLU A 302 20.32 31.00 5.59
N VAL A 303 21.13 30.64 4.59
CA VAL A 303 22.01 31.57 3.90
C VAL A 303 21.93 31.43 2.38
N SER A 304 21.91 30.19 1.88
CA SER A 304 22.31 29.88 0.51
C SER A 304 21.39 28.89 -0.20
N TYR A 305 20.94 27.84 0.50
CA TYR A 305 20.24 26.71 -0.13
C TYR A 305 19.06 26.23 0.73
N GLU A 306 17.92 26.02 0.07
CA GLU A 306 16.76 25.32 0.65
C GLU A 306 16.79 23.83 0.25
N GLU A 307 16.33 22.93 1.12
CA GLU A 307 16.62 21.49 1.01
C GLU A 307 15.36 20.59 1.02
N ILE A 308 15.44 19.48 0.29
CA ILE A 308 14.50 18.35 0.37
C ILE A 308 15.32 17.08 0.63
N ASP A 309 15.15 16.48 1.80
CA ASP A 309 15.85 15.29 2.26
C ASP A 309 15.05 14.00 2.09
N LEU A 310 15.77 12.92 1.77
CA LEU A 310 15.31 11.55 1.94
C LEU A 310 15.87 11.00 3.27
N VAL A 311 15.01 10.86 4.27
CA VAL A 311 15.43 10.61 5.67
C VAL A 311 15.25 9.14 6.07
N ARG A 312 16.35 8.49 6.44
CA ARG A 312 16.39 7.11 6.94
C ARG A 312 17.02 7.05 8.34
N LYS A 313 16.81 5.92 9.02
CA LYS A 313 17.25 5.65 10.40
C LYS A 313 18.74 5.94 10.61
N GLY A 314 19.05 6.79 11.59
CA GLY A 314 20.42 7.02 12.07
C GLY A 314 21.29 7.91 11.17
N GLN A 315 20.69 8.65 10.24
CA GLN A 315 21.40 9.56 9.33
C GLN A 315 21.65 10.95 9.94
N HIS A 316 22.73 11.59 9.47
CA HIS A 316 23.07 12.99 9.77
C HIS A 316 22.98 13.82 8.48
N HIS A 317 22.05 14.76 8.40
CA HIS A 317 21.74 15.56 7.20
C HIS A 317 22.58 16.84 7.11
N GLY A 318 23.88 16.73 7.43
CA GLY A 318 24.85 17.82 7.25
C GLY A 318 24.80 18.97 8.27
N TRP A 319 23.65 19.58 8.55
CA TRP A 319 23.56 20.86 9.28
C TRP A 319 24.18 20.80 10.71
N PRO A 320 24.99 21.78 11.14
CA PRO A 320 25.39 23.02 10.45
C PRO A 320 26.67 22.91 9.61
N TYR A 321 27.23 21.71 9.44
CA TYR A 321 28.46 21.48 8.68
C TYR A 321 28.24 21.58 7.17
N ARG A 322 27.01 21.35 6.70
CA ARG A 322 26.62 21.48 5.29
C ARG A 322 25.28 22.20 5.19
N GLU A 323 25.07 22.83 4.04
CA GLU A 323 23.86 23.51 3.60
C GLU A 323 23.82 23.36 2.07
N GLY A 324 22.80 22.68 1.55
CA GLY A 324 22.82 22.14 0.19
C GLY A 324 24.00 21.19 -0.03
N GLY A 325 24.50 21.11 -1.27
CA GLY A 325 25.70 20.35 -1.61
C GLY A 325 27.03 20.91 -1.06
N PHE A 326 27.03 21.87 -0.12
CA PHE A 326 28.18 22.72 0.18
C PHE A 326 28.52 22.82 1.68
N GLY A 327 29.72 23.31 1.99
CA GLY A 327 30.24 23.43 3.36
C GLY A 327 31.45 22.52 3.63
N TYR A 328 31.50 21.93 4.82
CA TYR A 328 32.54 20.99 5.24
C TYR A 328 32.44 19.65 4.47
N PRO A 329 33.53 18.86 4.39
CA PRO A 329 33.49 17.53 3.78
C PRO A 329 32.48 16.61 4.45
N VAL A 330 31.81 15.74 3.67
CA VAL A 330 30.83 14.76 4.19
C VAL A 330 31.40 13.84 5.27
N THR A 331 32.71 13.63 5.32
CA THR A 331 33.38 12.84 6.36
C THR A 331 33.36 13.49 7.74
N THR A 332 33.01 14.77 7.87
CA THR A 332 32.89 15.46 9.17
C THR A 332 31.84 14.82 10.09
N CYS A 333 30.75 14.26 9.55
CA CYS A 333 29.73 13.57 10.35
C CYS A 333 30.15 12.17 10.83
N ALA A 334 31.23 11.58 10.32
CA ALA A 334 31.55 10.16 10.48
C ALA A 334 31.84 9.68 11.93
N ASN A 335 32.16 10.61 12.84
CA ASN A 335 32.34 10.30 14.27
C ASN A 335 31.21 10.89 15.15
N LEU A 336 30.15 11.42 14.53
CA LEU A 336 29.08 12.20 15.17
C LEU A 336 27.79 11.39 15.32
N GLY A 337 27.94 10.13 15.74
CA GLY A 337 26.87 9.14 15.88
C GLY A 337 27.00 8.27 17.15
N PRO A 338 26.18 7.20 17.29
CA PRO A 338 26.18 6.33 18.45
C PRO A 338 27.56 5.70 18.71
N ASN A 339 27.98 5.75 19.97
CA ASN A 339 29.26 5.27 20.48
C ASN A 339 30.49 5.89 19.77
N GLY A 340 30.35 7.12 19.27
CA GLY A 340 31.41 7.82 18.54
C GLY A 340 31.58 7.37 17.08
N VAL A 341 30.66 6.56 16.57
CA VAL A 341 30.67 6.03 15.20
C VAL A 341 29.40 6.47 14.48
N GLY A 342 29.55 7.03 13.29
CA GLY A 342 28.46 7.46 12.42
C GLY A 342 28.74 7.16 10.95
N ALA A 343 27.87 7.64 10.08
CA ALA A 343 28.10 7.66 8.65
C ALA A 343 28.64 9.04 8.22
N ASN A 344 29.09 9.13 6.96
CA ASN A 344 29.25 10.44 6.31
C ASN A 344 27.92 11.21 6.37
N CYS A 345 28.00 12.54 6.28
CA CYS A 345 26.83 13.40 6.12
C CYS A 345 26.06 12.95 4.87
N VAL A 346 24.74 12.93 4.98
CA VAL A 346 23.84 12.66 3.86
C VAL A 346 23.60 13.97 3.12
N GLU A 347 23.66 13.90 1.79
CA GLU A 347 23.32 15.02 0.92
C GLU A 347 21.79 15.09 0.73
N PRO A 348 21.20 16.30 0.63
CA PRO A 348 19.79 16.44 0.31
C PRO A 348 19.50 15.86 -1.09
N ALA A 349 18.32 15.27 -1.25
CA ALA A 349 17.88 14.65 -2.49
C ALA A 349 17.54 15.69 -3.58
N TYR A 350 17.24 16.92 -3.17
CA TYR A 350 17.20 18.12 -4.01
C TYR A 350 17.52 19.34 -3.14
N PHE A 351 18.19 20.34 -3.72
CA PHE A 351 18.38 21.65 -3.08
C PHE A 351 18.29 22.78 -4.13
N CYS A 352 17.93 24.00 -3.69
CA CYS A 352 17.75 25.15 -4.58
C CYS A 352 18.20 26.47 -3.97
N GLU A 353 18.56 27.43 -4.84
CA GLU A 353 19.38 28.59 -4.47
C GLU A 353 18.58 29.82 -4.02
N HIS A 354 19.06 30.43 -2.93
CA HIS A 354 18.63 31.76 -2.48
C HIS A 354 18.95 32.83 -3.53
N ALA A 355 18.16 33.89 -3.57
CA ALA A 355 18.31 34.96 -4.56
C ALA A 355 19.66 35.71 -4.41
N GLY A 356 20.63 35.37 -5.26
CA GLY A 356 22.00 35.90 -5.19
C GLY A 356 23.04 34.97 -4.55
N ALA A 357 22.70 33.70 -4.32
CA ALA A 357 23.68 32.62 -4.12
C ALA A 357 24.53 32.38 -5.39
N ALA A 358 25.45 31.42 -5.33
CA ALA A 358 26.47 31.21 -6.37
C ALA A 358 26.64 29.73 -6.75
N GLY A 359 25.76 29.25 -7.63
CA GLY A 359 25.87 28.00 -8.36
C GLY A 359 25.06 28.03 -9.66
N ASP A 360 24.93 26.87 -10.30
CA ASP A 360 24.19 26.66 -11.56
C ASP A 360 22.83 25.95 -11.32
N ASN A 361 22.30 25.94 -10.09
CA ASN A 361 21.06 25.23 -9.75
C ASN A 361 19.82 26.15 -9.81
N ASP A 362 18.64 25.55 -9.63
CA ASP A 362 17.34 26.24 -9.65
C ASP A 362 17.29 27.39 -8.62
N GLY A 363 17.50 28.64 -9.07
CA GLY A 363 17.46 29.82 -8.21
C GLY A 363 16.05 30.30 -7.84
N ASN A 364 15.99 31.31 -6.97
CA ASN A 364 14.76 31.92 -6.45
C ASN A 364 13.94 30.98 -5.55
N CYS A 365 14.63 30.29 -4.64
CA CYS A 365 14.06 29.73 -3.42
C CYS A 365 14.29 30.69 -2.24
N GLN A 366 13.37 30.77 -1.28
CA GLN A 366 13.57 31.59 -0.08
C GLN A 366 13.18 30.89 1.25
N SER A 367 12.23 29.96 1.21
CA SER A 367 11.96 29.02 2.32
C SER A 367 11.15 27.82 1.81
N ILE A 368 11.73 26.62 1.74
CA ILE A 368 10.98 25.41 1.34
C ILE A 368 10.04 24.99 2.46
N THR A 369 8.75 24.88 2.13
CA THR A 369 7.73 24.37 3.06
C THR A 369 7.88 22.87 3.32
N GLY A 370 8.53 22.14 2.41
CA GLY A 370 8.29 20.71 2.18
C GLY A 370 7.11 20.49 1.23
N GLY A 371 6.78 19.22 0.96
CA GLY A 371 5.83 18.84 -0.08
C GLY A 371 5.17 17.47 0.13
N VAL A 372 4.53 16.96 -0.93
CA VAL A 372 3.87 15.66 -0.99
C VAL A 372 3.94 15.06 -2.40
N PHE A 373 4.03 13.74 -2.53
CA PHE A 373 3.86 13.06 -3.82
C PHE A 373 2.38 13.01 -4.21
N VAL A 374 2.07 13.34 -5.48
CA VAL A 374 0.71 13.20 -6.02
C VAL A 374 0.66 12.03 -7.00
N ASP A 375 0.38 10.85 -6.44
CA ASP A 375 0.15 9.60 -7.18
C ASP A 375 -1.33 9.38 -7.56
N SER A 376 -2.16 10.43 -7.46
CA SER A 376 -3.58 10.36 -7.78
C SER A 376 -3.84 10.08 -9.27
N ALA A 377 -4.70 9.10 -9.55
CA ALA A 377 -5.15 8.81 -10.91
C ALA A 377 -5.91 9.98 -11.56
N SER A 378 -6.56 10.86 -10.79
CA SER A 378 -7.24 12.03 -11.37
C SER A 378 -6.25 13.03 -11.97
N PHE A 379 -5.02 13.14 -11.47
CA PHE A 379 -4.04 14.07 -12.03
C PHE A 379 -3.67 13.67 -13.47
N PRO A 380 -3.48 14.63 -14.41
CA PRO A 380 -3.02 14.33 -15.76
C PRO A 380 -1.66 13.60 -15.75
N PRO A 381 -1.39 12.67 -16.70
CA PRO A 381 -0.18 11.85 -16.68
C PRO A 381 1.17 12.59 -16.50
N PRO A 382 1.41 13.78 -17.08
CA PRO A 382 2.66 14.55 -16.84
C PRO A 382 2.84 15.12 -15.42
N TYR A 383 1.86 14.89 -14.54
CA TYR A 383 1.82 15.37 -13.16
C TYR A 383 1.56 14.26 -12.12
N ARG A 384 1.13 13.06 -12.55
CA ARG A 384 1.12 11.86 -11.70
C ARG A 384 2.57 11.49 -11.31
N GLY A 385 2.76 10.99 -10.09
CA GLY A 385 4.06 10.51 -9.62
C GLY A 385 5.04 11.59 -9.18
N ARG A 386 4.65 12.86 -9.21
CA ARG A 386 5.56 14.00 -8.96
C ARG A 386 5.44 14.55 -7.54
N TYR A 387 6.53 15.10 -7.02
CA TYR A 387 6.59 15.71 -5.69
C TYR A 387 6.26 17.20 -5.78
N PHE A 388 5.14 17.61 -5.19
CA PHE A 388 4.67 19.00 -5.17
C PHE A 388 5.05 19.67 -3.87
N PHE A 389 5.71 20.82 -3.96
CA PHE A 389 6.28 21.57 -2.85
C PHE A 389 6.19 23.08 -3.14
N GLY A 390 6.54 23.94 -2.17
CA GLY A 390 6.42 25.38 -2.38
C GLY A 390 7.16 26.25 -1.38
N ASP A 391 7.21 27.54 -1.71
CA ASP A 391 7.92 28.58 -0.98
C ASP A 391 7.02 29.24 0.09
N ASN A 392 7.43 29.19 1.35
CA ASN A 392 6.72 29.83 2.46
C ASN A 392 6.79 31.37 2.38
N ALA A 393 7.88 31.93 1.87
CA ALA A 393 8.06 33.39 1.80
C ALA A 393 7.47 33.98 0.51
N ASN A 394 7.68 33.33 -0.63
CA ASN A 394 7.28 33.83 -1.95
C ASN A 394 5.89 33.35 -2.43
N GLY A 395 5.34 32.26 -1.86
CA GLY A 395 4.07 31.69 -2.31
C GLY A 395 4.11 31.04 -3.69
N ASN A 396 5.30 30.62 -4.11
CA ASN A 396 5.50 29.81 -5.31
C ASN A 396 5.19 28.33 -5.02
N VAL A 397 4.68 27.61 -6.01
CA VAL A 397 4.46 26.16 -5.98
C VAL A 397 5.17 25.53 -7.18
N TRP A 398 5.88 24.45 -6.91
CA TRP A 398 6.76 23.74 -7.83
C TRP A 398 6.50 22.25 -7.80
N THR A 399 7.00 21.52 -8.81
CA THR A 399 6.91 20.07 -8.86
C THR A 399 8.17 19.42 -9.44
N LEU A 400 8.65 18.38 -8.76
CA LEU A 400 9.85 17.60 -9.10
C LEU A 400 9.48 16.20 -9.60
N THR A 401 10.26 15.70 -10.57
CA THR A 401 10.12 14.33 -11.07
C THR A 401 11.08 13.42 -10.29
N PRO A 402 10.60 12.38 -9.58
CA PRO A 402 11.50 11.43 -8.93
C PRO A 402 12.32 10.64 -9.96
N ASN A 403 13.45 10.10 -9.53
CA ASN A 403 14.17 9.09 -10.27
C ASN A 403 13.41 7.74 -10.27
N ALA A 404 13.85 6.78 -11.09
CA ALA A 404 13.17 5.48 -11.24
C ALA A 404 13.11 4.64 -9.94
N ASN A 405 13.98 4.92 -8.96
CA ASN A 405 14.01 4.24 -7.67
C ASN A 405 13.09 4.90 -6.61
N ARG A 406 12.59 6.12 -6.87
CA ARG A 406 12.02 7.04 -5.85
C ARG A 406 12.93 7.13 -4.61
N ASP A 407 14.24 7.29 -4.84
CA ASP A 407 15.25 7.58 -3.82
C ASP A 407 16.03 8.89 -4.06
N GLY A 408 15.64 9.65 -5.08
CA GLY A 408 16.12 10.98 -5.42
C GLY A 408 15.27 11.59 -6.54
N PHE A 409 15.66 12.76 -7.04
CA PHE A 409 14.97 13.42 -8.16
C PHE A 409 15.82 13.41 -9.45
N VAL A 410 15.17 13.51 -10.60
CA VAL A 410 15.84 13.84 -11.86
C VAL A 410 16.15 15.34 -11.83
N THR A 411 17.42 15.69 -11.71
CA THR A 411 17.84 17.07 -11.39
C THR A 411 17.89 17.98 -12.61
N SER A 412 17.35 19.19 -12.40
CA SER A 412 17.36 20.37 -13.28
C SER A 412 16.56 20.28 -14.61
N PRO A 413 15.69 21.27 -14.89
CA PRO A 413 15.08 22.22 -13.96
C PRO A 413 13.88 21.58 -13.21
N ARG A 414 13.58 22.07 -12.01
CA ARG A 414 12.22 21.91 -11.44
C ARG A 414 11.16 22.48 -12.39
N ALA A 415 9.92 21.99 -12.29
CA ALA A 415 8.81 22.60 -13.03
C ALA A 415 8.05 23.60 -12.15
N ASP A 416 7.88 24.84 -12.62
CA ASP A 416 6.94 25.81 -12.05
C ASP A 416 5.50 25.30 -12.18
N PHE A 417 4.73 25.42 -11.11
CA PHE A 417 3.33 24.99 -11.06
C PHE A 417 2.36 26.15 -10.78
N GLY A 418 2.75 27.12 -9.94
CA GLY A 418 2.02 28.37 -9.77
C GLY A 418 2.68 29.36 -8.81
N THR A 419 2.10 30.55 -8.69
CA THR A 419 2.56 31.67 -7.86
C THR A 419 1.40 32.30 -7.08
N ASP A 420 1.74 33.21 -6.16
CA ASP A 420 0.79 34.04 -5.41
C ASP A 420 -0.14 33.27 -4.45
N PHE A 421 0.22 32.03 -4.08
CA PHE A 421 -0.47 31.22 -3.06
C PHE A 421 -0.35 31.82 -1.63
N GLY A 422 0.39 32.92 -1.47
CA GLY A 422 0.69 33.52 -0.17
C GLY A 422 1.64 32.65 0.65
N THR A 423 1.70 32.87 1.96
CA THR A 423 2.61 32.12 2.84
C THR A 423 2.18 30.66 2.97
N VAL A 424 2.72 29.76 2.14
CA VAL A 424 2.35 28.33 2.09
C VAL A 424 2.79 27.60 3.38
N THR A 425 1.93 26.75 3.94
CA THR A 425 2.17 26.10 5.26
C THR A 425 2.00 24.58 5.30
N ARG A 426 1.22 23.98 4.38
CA ARG A 426 1.09 22.51 4.25
C ARG A 426 0.61 22.14 2.85
N PHE A 427 1.19 21.05 2.34
CA PHE A 427 0.65 20.27 1.22
C PHE A 427 0.09 18.94 1.73
N LEU A 428 -1.07 18.53 1.22
CA LEU A 428 -1.65 17.19 1.38
C LEU A 428 -2.39 16.76 0.11
N VAL A 429 -2.49 15.46 -0.13
CA VAL A 429 -3.49 14.90 -1.06
C VAL A 429 -4.78 14.66 -0.26
N GLY A 430 -5.93 15.04 -0.81
CA GLY A 430 -7.23 14.82 -0.19
C GLY A 430 -7.82 13.43 -0.47
N PRO A 431 -8.91 13.03 0.22
CA PRO A 431 -9.63 11.78 -0.02
C PRO A 431 -10.24 11.66 -1.43
N ASP A 432 -10.33 12.77 -2.16
CA ASP A 432 -10.76 12.91 -3.55
C ASP A 432 -9.58 12.91 -4.55
N GLY A 433 -8.34 12.69 -4.07
CA GLY A 433 -7.13 12.70 -4.89
C GLY A 433 -6.69 14.08 -5.39
N ALA A 434 -7.32 15.18 -4.95
CA ALA A 434 -6.90 16.54 -5.28
C ALA A 434 -5.71 16.99 -4.40
N LEU A 435 -4.92 17.96 -4.87
CA LEU A 435 -3.82 18.55 -4.10
C LEU A 435 -4.34 19.73 -3.29
N TYR A 436 -4.16 19.71 -1.98
CA TYR A 436 -4.57 20.78 -1.07
C TYR A 436 -3.35 21.54 -0.55
N VAL A 437 -3.39 22.87 -0.70
CA VAL A 437 -2.34 23.80 -0.27
C VAL A 437 -2.93 24.77 0.73
N SER A 438 -2.48 24.74 1.99
CA SER A 438 -2.86 25.74 2.99
C SER A 438 -1.90 26.92 2.98
N ALA A 439 -2.44 28.11 3.25
CA ALA A 439 -1.67 29.32 3.42
C ALA A 439 -1.99 30.01 4.75
N ALA A 440 -0.97 30.58 5.39
CA ALA A 440 -1.08 31.31 6.66
C ALA A 440 -2.01 32.54 6.60
N GLY A 441 -2.45 32.96 5.41
CA GLY A 441 -3.50 33.96 5.19
C GLY A 441 -4.93 33.48 5.50
N GLY A 442 -5.10 32.28 6.09
CA GLY A 442 -6.41 31.78 6.52
C GLY A 442 -7.21 31.05 5.45
N SER A 443 -6.52 30.51 4.43
CA SER A 443 -7.14 29.81 3.29
C SER A 443 -6.51 28.43 3.05
N ILE A 444 -7.33 27.52 2.53
CA ILE A 444 -6.90 26.23 1.97
C ILE A 444 -7.42 26.16 0.53
N PHE A 445 -6.51 26.06 -0.42
CA PHE A 445 -6.81 25.92 -1.84
C PHE A 445 -6.87 24.44 -2.20
N ARG A 446 -7.96 24.00 -2.83
CA ARG A 446 -8.04 22.70 -3.52
C ARG A 446 -7.61 22.93 -4.96
N ILE A 447 -6.49 22.35 -5.36
CA ILE A 447 -6.03 22.31 -6.74
C ILE A 447 -6.44 20.97 -7.34
N ALA A 448 -7.26 21.02 -8.37
CA ALA A 448 -7.80 19.84 -9.05
C ALA A 448 -7.63 20.00 -10.56
N PRO A 449 -7.63 18.90 -11.32
CA PRO A 449 -7.70 18.96 -12.78
C PRO A 449 -8.98 19.66 -13.25
N LYS A 450 -8.94 20.29 -14.42
CA LYS A 450 -10.10 20.98 -15.00
C LYS A 450 -11.16 20.01 -15.53
N PRO A 451 -12.45 20.22 -15.25
CA PRO A 451 -13.53 19.46 -15.91
C PRO A 451 -13.40 19.54 -17.44
N GLY A 452 -13.33 18.37 -18.09
CA GLY A 452 -13.16 18.27 -19.55
C GLY A 452 -11.73 18.47 -20.07
N VAL A 453 -10.73 18.67 -19.20
CA VAL A 453 -9.31 18.48 -19.55
C VAL A 453 -8.86 17.18 -18.89
N ASP A 454 -8.63 16.15 -19.73
CA ASP A 454 -8.93 14.76 -19.40
C ASP A 454 -8.34 14.26 -18.06
N ALA A 455 -9.26 14.05 -17.12
CA ALA A 455 -9.02 13.77 -15.69
C ALA A 455 -10.35 13.39 -15.02
N GLY A 456 -10.65 12.10 -14.95
CA GLY A 456 -11.94 11.62 -14.46
C GLY A 456 -12.20 11.89 -12.97
N THR A 457 -13.33 12.53 -12.63
CA THR A 457 -14.52 11.86 -12.06
C THR A 457 -15.66 12.85 -11.70
N PRO A 458 -16.93 12.39 -11.50
CA PRO A 458 -18.11 13.27 -11.40
C PRO A 458 -18.48 13.78 -9.98
N ASP A 459 -19.58 14.55 -9.92
CA ASP A 459 -20.10 15.28 -8.76
C ASP A 459 -21.00 14.44 -7.82
N ALA A 460 -21.33 14.94 -6.63
CA ALA A 460 -21.85 14.16 -5.48
C ALA A 460 -23.30 14.45 -5.06
N GLY A 461 -23.91 13.51 -4.30
CA GLY A 461 -25.23 13.63 -3.67
C GLY A 461 -25.26 13.24 -2.17
N PRO A 462 -26.26 13.66 -1.38
CA PRO A 462 -26.17 13.68 0.10
C PRO A 462 -26.68 12.39 0.81
N PRO A 463 -26.34 12.20 2.11
CA PRO A 463 -26.61 10.97 2.86
C PRO A 463 -27.82 11.03 3.80
N ASP A 464 -28.24 9.85 4.29
CA ASP A 464 -29.04 9.68 5.51
C ASP A 464 -28.51 8.47 6.33
N ALA A 465 -28.82 8.37 7.62
CA ALA A 465 -28.09 7.50 8.56
C ALA A 465 -28.96 6.62 9.49
N GLY A 466 -28.44 5.47 9.90
CA GLY A 466 -29.04 4.57 10.91
C GLY A 466 -28.00 3.80 11.75
N PRO A 467 -28.30 3.37 12.99
CA PRO A 467 -27.31 2.82 13.92
C PRO A 467 -27.15 1.29 13.84
N PRO A 468 -26.06 0.71 14.38
CA PRO A 468 -25.81 -0.73 14.38
C PRO A 468 -26.40 -1.45 15.60
N ASP A 469 -26.80 -2.72 15.41
CA ASP A 469 -27.04 -3.69 16.47
C ASP A 469 -26.00 -4.83 16.41
N ALA A 470 -25.74 -5.49 17.55
CA ALA A 470 -24.66 -6.48 17.68
C ALA A 470 -25.18 -7.87 18.07
N GLY A 471 -24.83 -8.88 17.28
CA GLY A 471 -25.06 -10.30 17.56
C GLY A 471 -23.91 -11.17 17.04
N PRO A 472 -23.73 -12.40 17.56
CA PRO A 472 -22.75 -13.33 17.02
C PRO A 472 -23.17 -13.81 15.60
N PRO A 473 -22.23 -14.12 14.71
CA PRO A 473 -22.55 -14.55 13.35
C PRO A 473 -23.10 -15.98 13.35
N ASP A 474 -24.38 -16.13 13.02
CA ASP A 474 -24.99 -17.43 12.71
C ASP A 474 -24.45 -18.00 11.40
N ALA A 475 -24.28 -19.32 11.34
CA ALA A 475 -23.78 -20.03 10.18
C ALA A 475 -24.89 -20.26 9.14
N GLY A 476 -25.30 -19.19 8.46
CA GLY A 476 -26.26 -19.23 7.35
C GLY A 476 -25.83 -18.32 6.20
N ARG A 477 -25.62 -18.92 5.01
CA ARG A 477 -25.67 -18.17 3.75
C ARG A 477 -27.13 -17.72 3.56
N PRO A 478 -27.43 -16.45 3.21
CA PRO A 478 -28.78 -16.07 2.84
C PRO A 478 -29.29 -16.97 1.70
N ASP A 479 -30.47 -17.59 1.88
CA ASP A 479 -31.08 -18.40 0.84
C ASP A 479 -31.38 -17.52 -0.38
N ALA A 480 -30.91 -17.92 -1.57
CA ALA A 480 -31.17 -17.24 -2.84
C ALA A 480 -32.63 -17.46 -3.28
N GLY A 481 -33.56 -16.82 -2.58
CA GLY A 481 -35.00 -16.90 -2.84
C GLY A 481 -35.37 -16.26 -4.19
N PRO A 482 -36.16 -16.94 -5.05
CA PRO A 482 -36.44 -16.44 -6.40
C PRO A 482 -37.51 -15.32 -6.39
N ARG A 483 -37.13 -14.10 -6.79
CA ARG A 483 -38.06 -13.06 -7.31
C ARG A 483 -37.34 -11.93 -8.10
N PRO A 484 -38.06 -11.20 -8.97
CA PRO A 484 -37.49 -10.54 -10.16
C PRO A 484 -37.22 -9.04 -9.98
N ASP A 485 -36.78 -8.61 -8.80
CA ASP A 485 -36.75 -7.19 -8.41
C ASP A 485 -35.35 -6.56 -8.59
N ALA A 486 -34.60 -7.03 -9.59
CA ALA A 486 -33.44 -6.31 -10.10
C ALA A 486 -33.93 -4.96 -10.66
N GLY A 487 -33.40 -3.86 -10.10
CA GLY A 487 -33.74 -2.51 -10.54
C GLY A 487 -33.30 -2.22 -11.99
N PRO A 488 -33.60 -1.03 -12.54
CA PRO A 488 -32.96 -0.60 -13.78
C PRO A 488 -31.42 -0.65 -13.61
N PRO A 489 -30.67 -1.05 -14.65
CA PRO A 489 -29.21 -1.13 -14.59
C PRO A 489 -28.59 0.18 -14.08
N LEU A 490 -27.54 0.07 -13.27
CA LEU A 490 -26.78 1.23 -12.80
C LEU A 490 -26.13 1.93 -13.99
N ASP A 491 -26.64 3.11 -14.33
CA ASP A 491 -25.95 4.03 -15.23
C ASP A 491 -24.84 4.74 -14.46
N ALA A 492 -23.63 4.21 -14.56
CA ALA A 492 -22.42 4.80 -14.01
C ALA A 492 -21.87 5.95 -14.89
N GLY A 493 -22.51 6.26 -16.02
CA GLY A 493 -21.94 7.08 -17.08
C GLY A 493 -20.75 6.38 -17.77
N PRO A 494 -19.84 7.15 -18.41
CA PRO A 494 -18.61 6.61 -18.99
C PRO A 494 -17.72 6.00 -17.90
N ILE A 495 -17.52 4.68 -17.95
CA ILE A 495 -16.69 3.96 -16.98
C ILE A 495 -15.21 4.23 -17.28
N ASP A 496 -14.45 4.70 -16.29
CA ASP A 496 -13.01 4.85 -16.39
C ASP A 496 -12.32 3.48 -16.28
N PHE A 497 -11.76 3.01 -17.39
CA PHE A 497 -10.98 1.77 -17.45
C PHE A 497 -9.49 1.97 -17.11
N GLY A 498 -9.05 3.21 -16.82
CA GLY A 498 -7.67 3.55 -16.49
C GLY A 498 -6.72 3.63 -17.69
N GLY A 499 -5.43 3.45 -17.43
CA GLY A 499 -4.35 3.58 -18.42
C GLY A 499 -4.22 2.39 -19.40
N GLY A 500 -3.15 2.39 -20.18
CA GLY A 500 -2.91 1.42 -21.27
C GLY A 500 -3.51 1.89 -22.60
N THR A 501 -3.61 0.98 -23.58
CA THR A 501 -4.24 1.28 -24.88
C THR A 501 -5.76 1.44 -24.68
N PRO A 502 -6.40 2.49 -25.24
CA PRO A 502 -7.85 2.71 -25.12
C PRO A 502 -8.67 1.72 -25.98
N PRO A 503 -10.01 1.61 -25.77
CA PRO A 503 -10.85 0.77 -26.61
C PRO A 503 -10.82 1.27 -28.07
N GLY A 504 -10.61 0.35 -29.02
CA GLY A 504 -10.40 0.71 -30.44
C GLY A 504 -9.10 1.47 -30.73
N GLY A 505 -8.19 1.61 -29.76
CA GLY A 505 -6.94 2.36 -29.89
C GLY A 505 -5.96 1.82 -30.95
N LEU A 506 -6.18 0.60 -31.46
CA LEU A 506 -5.44 0.00 -32.58
C LEU A 506 -6.32 -0.26 -33.82
N ALA A 507 -7.51 0.34 -33.91
CA ALA A 507 -8.34 0.28 -35.12
C ALA A 507 -7.61 0.95 -36.31
N GLY A 508 -7.13 0.13 -37.25
CA GLY A 508 -6.30 0.57 -38.38
C GLY A 508 -4.78 0.44 -38.17
N GLY A 509 -4.34 -0.09 -37.01
CA GLY A 509 -2.96 -0.57 -36.82
C GLY A 509 -2.72 -1.94 -37.46
N ALA A 510 -1.63 -2.61 -37.10
CA ALA A 510 -1.41 -4.00 -37.48
C ALA A 510 -2.48 -4.91 -36.82
N PRO A 511 -3.38 -5.56 -37.59
CA PRO A 511 -4.48 -6.36 -37.04
C PRO A 511 -3.96 -7.56 -36.24
N PHE A 512 -4.67 -7.96 -35.20
CA PHE A 512 -4.24 -9.10 -34.38
C PHE A 512 -4.43 -10.42 -35.14
N GLN A 513 -3.45 -11.31 -35.07
CA GLN A 513 -3.54 -12.63 -35.69
C GLN A 513 -4.13 -13.67 -34.73
N GLY A 514 -4.94 -14.58 -35.27
CA GLY A 514 -5.41 -15.74 -34.52
C GLY A 514 -4.25 -16.70 -34.18
N PRO A 515 -4.34 -17.49 -33.11
CA PRO A 515 -3.24 -18.33 -32.64
C PRO A 515 -2.80 -19.40 -33.67
N ASP A 516 -3.67 -19.81 -34.60
CA ASP A 516 -3.31 -20.72 -35.69
C ASP A 516 -2.28 -20.14 -36.67
N THR A 517 -2.06 -18.82 -36.73
CA THR A 517 -0.91 -18.27 -37.49
C THR A 517 0.40 -18.53 -36.75
N CYS A 518 0.41 -18.38 -35.41
CA CYS A 518 1.58 -18.67 -34.57
C CYS A 518 1.96 -20.17 -34.64
N LYS A 519 0.97 -21.06 -34.74
CA LYS A 519 1.14 -22.52 -34.88
C LYS A 519 2.11 -22.94 -35.98
N LEU A 520 2.15 -22.19 -37.09
CA LEU A 520 2.99 -22.45 -38.27
C LEU A 520 4.51 -22.39 -37.97
N CYS A 521 4.89 -21.77 -36.84
CA CYS A 521 6.27 -21.71 -36.36
C CYS A 521 6.44 -22.17 -34.90
N HIS A 522 5.38 -22.17 -34.08
CA HIS A 522 5.45 -22.41 -32.63
C HIS A 522 4.69 -23.66 -32.15
N SER A 523 4.34 -24.58 -33.06
CA SER A 523 3.80 -25.90 -32.68
C SER A 523 4.90 -26.96 -32.57
N ALA A 524 4.66 -28.00 -31.77
CA ALA A 524 5.58 -29.10 -31.50
C ALA A 524 6.10 -29.74 -32.80
N ALA A 525 5.21 -29.94 -33.77
CA ALA A 525 5.53 -30.51 -35.08
C ALA A 525 6.53 -29.65 -35.89
N GLU A 526 6.41 -28.31 -35.81
CA GLU A 526 7.24 -27.37 -36.55
C GLU A 526 8.58 -27.06 -35.85
N ILE A 527 8.66 -27.26 -34.53
CA ILE A 527 9.91 -27.13 -33.75
C ILE A 527 10.68 -28.46 -33.58
N GLY A 528 10.16 -29.58 -34.09
CA GLY A 528 10.74 -30.93 -33.94
C GLY A 528 10.58 -31.55 -32.54
N GLY A 529 9.62 -31.06 -31.74
CA GLY A 529 9.27 -31.57 -30.42
C GLY A 529 8.14 -32.62 -30.44
N GLY A 530 7.79 -33.17 -29.28
CA GLY A 530 6.73 -34.16 -29.13
C GLY A 530 5.45 -33.59 -28.49
N GLY A 531 4.28 -33.97 -28.99
CA GLY A 531 3.00 -33.73 -28.31
C GLY A 531 2.72 -32.27 -27.94
N SER A 532 2.95 -31.90 -26.67
CA SER A 532 2.67 -30.56 -26.13
C SER A 532 3.93 -29.72 -25.86
N ASP A 533 5.07 -30.05 -26.48
CA ASP A 533 6.34 -29.35 -26.26
C ASP A 533 6.37 -27.94 -26.90
N GLY A 534 5.56 -27.70 -27.93
CA GLY A 534 5.46 -26.39 -28.59
C GLY A 534 4.69 -25.35 -27.76
N PRO A 535 5.08 -24.05 -27.80
CA PRO A 535 4.32 -22.98 -27.15
C PRO A 535 2.83 -22.94 -27.54
N TRP A 536 2.50 -23.20 -28.81
CA TRP A 536 1.10 -23.23 -29.28
C TRP A 536 0.32 -24.39 -28.66
N ASP A 537 0.85 -25.61 -28.68
CA ASP A 537 0.17 -26.82 -28.20
C ASP A 537 -0.03 -26.82 -26.68
N GLY A 538 0.90 -26.18 -25.95
CA GLY A 538 0.72 -25.91 -24.52
C GLY A 538 -0.42 -24.93 -24.27
N TRP A 539 -0.46 -23.81 -25.02
CA TRP A 539 -1.36 -22.68 -24.79
C TRP A 539 -2.81 -22.93 -25.22
N ALA A 540 -3.03 -23.54 -26.39
CA ALA A 540 -4.32 -23.53 -27.10
C ALA A 540 -5.49 -24.18 -26.33
N ALA A 541 -5.20 -24.95 -25.28
CA ALA A 541 -6.18 -25.61 -24.42
C ALA A 541 -6.06 -25.22 -22.93
N THR A 542 -5.49 -24.04 -22.65
CA THR A 542 -5.47 -23.42 -21.31
C THR A 542 -6.78 -22.69 -21.02
N MET A 543 -7.02 -22.36 -19.74
CA MET A 543 -8.11 -21.45 -19.37
C MET A 543 -7.90 -20.03 -19.91
N MET A 544 -6.66 -19.59 -20.16
CA MET A 544 -6.37 -18.26 -20.69
C MET A 544 -6.74 -18.14 -22.19
N ALA A 545 -6.35 -19.12 -23.01
CA ALA A 545 -6.81 -19.28 -24.40
C ALA A 545 -8.32 -19.59 -24.51
N SER A 546 -8.97 -19.84 -23.37
CA SER A 546 -10.41 -20.11 -23.24
C SER A 546 -11.14 -19.03 -22.42
N ALA A 547 -10.49 -17.91 -22.05
CA ALA A 547 -11.02 -16.99 -21.04
C ALA A 547 -12.38 -16.39 -21.43
N ILE A 548 -12.58 -16.10 -22.72
CA ILE A 548 -13.85 -15.64 -23.30
C ILE A 548 -14.86 -16.77 -23.57
N ARG A 549 -14.40 -18.03 -23.63
CA ARG A 549 -15.21 -19.24 -23.89
C ARG A 549 -15.75 -19.91 -22.63
N ASP A 550 -15.22 -19.55 -21.46
CA ASP A 550 -15.65 -20.11 -20.18
C ASP A 550 -17.15 -19.79 -19.97
N PRO A 551 -18.04 -20.81 -19.88
CA PRO A 551 -19.47 -20.58 -19.73
C PRO A 551 -19.83 -19.88 -18.41
N LEU A 552 -18.99 -20.01 -17.37
CA LEU A 552 -19.18 -19.34 -16.09
C LEU A 552 -18.89 -17.84 -16.23
N PHE A 553 -17.81 -17.48 -16.94
CA PHE A 553 -17.56 -16.09 -17.33
C PHE A 553 -18.70 -15.55 -18.21
N GLN A 554 -19.16 -16.32 -19.20
CA GLN A 554 -20.19 -15.87 -20.13
C GLN A 554 -21.54 -15.58 -19.45
N ALA A 555 -21.96 -16.39 -18.48
CA ALA A 555 -23.14 -16.09 -17.67
C ALA A 555 -22.93 -14.86 -16.78
N ALA A 556 -21.77 -14.76 -16.10
CA ALA A 556 -21.43 -13.61 -15.27
C ALA A 556 -21.31 -12.30 -16.07
N LEU A 557 -20.83 -12.34 -17.31
CA LEU A 557 -20.79 -11.20 -18.23
C LEU A 557 -22.20 -10.70 -18.58
N SER A 558 -23.15 -11.62 -18.77
CA SER A 558 -24.54 -11.25 -19.07
C SER A 558 -25.25 -10.66 -17.84
N VAL A 559 -25.03 -11.23 -16.65
CA VAL A 559 -25.52 -10.64 -15.37
C VAL A 559 -24.89 -9.26 -15.14
N ALA A 560 -23.57 -9.11 -15.26
CA ALA A 560 -22.90 -7.83 -15.08
C ALA A 560 -23.42 -6.73 -16.03
N ASN A 561 -23.69 -7.05 -17.30
CA ASN A 561 -24.30 -6.11 -18.26
C ASN A 561 -25.77 -5.76 -17.95
N GLN A 562 -26.48 -6.55 -17.13
CA GLN A 562 -27.78 -6.17 -16.56
C GLN A 562 -27.62 -5.30 -15.31
N ASP A 563 -26.55 -5.49 -14.54
CA ASP A 563 -26.32 -4.76 -13.29
C ASP A 563 -25.85 -3.32 -13.53
N VAL A 564 -24.95 -3.12 -14.49
CA VAL A 564 -24.25 -1.86 -14.73
C VAL A 564 -24.08 -1.64 -16.24
N LEU A 565 -24.50 -0.47 -16.74
CA LEU A 565 -24.46 -0.19 -18.18
C LEU A 565 -23.01 -0.14 -18.69
N GLY A 566 -22.71 -0.97 -19.70
CA GLY A 566 -21.41 -0.98 -20.39
C GLY A 566 -20.26 -1.68 -19.65
N ILE A 567 -20.46 -2.15 -18.41
CA ILE A 567 -19.40 -2.80 -17.60
C ILE A 567 -18.77 -4.01 -18.28
N GLY A 568 -19.52 -4.70 -19.14
CA GLY A 568 -19.01 -5.82 -19.93
C GLY A 568 -17.78 -5.47 -20.78
N GLN A 569 -17.59 -4.21 -21.17
CA GLN A 569 -16.38 -3.79 -21.90
C GLN A 569 -15.10 -3.94 -21.05
N TRP A 570 -15.17 -3.71 -19.73
CA TRP A 570 -14.08 -3.97 -18.78
C TRP A 570 -13.87 -5.48 -18.58
N CYS A 571 -14.95 -6.27 -18.48
CA CYS A 571 -14.85 -7.73 -18.42
C CYS A 571 -14.16 -8.31 -19.67
N LEU A 572 -14.55 -7.83 -20.86
CA LEU A 572 -13.95 -8.21 -22.14
C LEU A 572 -12.48 -7.79 -22.24
N ARG A 573 -12.06 -6.69 -21.61
CA ARG A 573 -10.66 -6.25 -21.58
C ARG A 573 -9.71 -7.30 -20.99
N CYS A 574 -10.14 -8.01 -19.95
CA CYS A 574 -9.35 -9.08 -19.33
C CYS A 574 -9.50 -10.42 -20.07
N HIS A 575 -10.71 -10.76 -20.54
CA HIS A 575 -11.02 -12.08 -21.10
C HIS A 575 -10.82 -12.21 -22.62
N SER A 576 -10.81 -11.10 -23.35
CA SER A 576 -10.46 -10.98 -24.77
C SER A 576 -9.78 -9.62 -25.03
N PRO A 577 -8.51 -9.43 -24.61
CA PRO A 577 -7.83 -8.14 -24.68
C PRO A 577 -7.73 -7.58 -26.10
N THR A 578 -7.66 -8.44 -27.12
CA THR A 578 -7.65 -8.04 -28.53
C THR A 578 -8.94 -7.34 -28.92
N SER A 579 -10.10 -7.81 -28.47
CA SER A 579 -11.40 -7.20 -28.79
C SER A 579 -11.50 -5.78 -28.25
N TYR A 580 -10.89 -5.53 -27.09
CA TYR A 580 -10.87 -4.22 -26.47
C TYR A 580 -10.08 -3.24 -27.34
N VAL A 581 -8.82 -3.53 -27.67
CA VAL A 581 -7.96 -2.61 -28.43
C VAL A 581 -8.29 -2.53 -29.92
N GLN A 582 -8.93 -3.55 -30.50
CA GLN A 582 -9.47 -3.51 -31.87
C GLN A 582 -10.85 -2.81 -31.95
N GLY A 583 -11.57 -2.67 -30.84
CA GLY A 583 -12.87 -2.00 -30.75
C GLY A 583 -14.08 -2.93 -30.85
N HIS A 584 -13.88 -4.22 -31.10
CA HIS A 584 -14.93 -5.26 -31.13
C HIS A 584 -15.54 -5.57 -29.74
N SER A 585 -14.99 -4.99 -28.67
CA SER A 585 -15.56 -5.02 -27.32
C SER A 585 -16.87 -4.23 -27.16
N LEU A 586 -17.33 -3.53 -28.21
CA LEU A 586 -18.66 -2.95 -28.30
C LEU A 586 -19.47 -3.67 -29.40
N PRO A 587 -20.69 -4.17 -29.11
CA PRO A 587 -21.41 -4.08 -27.84
C PRO A 587 -20.79 -4.89 -26.68
N ALA A 588 -20.92 -4.36 -25.45
CA ALA A 588 -20.33 -4.91 -24.22
C ALA A 588 -20.81 -6.32 -23.83
N SER A 589 -21.81 -6.87 -24.53
CA SER A 589 -22.23 -8.27 -24.47
C SER A 589 -21.25 -9.24 -25.15
N GLY A 590 -20.27 -8.74 -25.90
CA GLY A 590 -19.37 -9.55 -26.74
C GLY A 590 -20.00 -9.97 -28.07
N SER A 591 -21.12 -9.40 -28.50
CA SER A 591 -21.81 -9.83 -29.72
C SER A 591 -21.09 -9.46 -31.03
N ALA A 592 -20.01 -8.68 -30.97
CA ALA A 592 -19.18 -8.30 -32.13
C ALA A 592 -17.83 -9.06 -32.20
N LEU A 593 -17.56 -9.99 -31.28
CA LEU A 593 -16.30 -10.75 -31.23
C LEU A 593 -16.12 -11.68 -32.44
N ASP A 594 -14.99 -11.55 -33.12
CA ASP A 594 -14.66 -12.37 -34.30
C ASP A 594 -14.01 -13.73 -33.93
N ALA A 595 -13.31 -14.38 -34.86
CA ALA A 595 -12.61 -15.64 -34.60
C ALA A 595 -11.25 -15.47 -33.88
N VAL A 596 -10.60 -14.31 -34.02
CA VAL A 596 -9.36 -13.96 -33.30
C VAL A 596 -9.70 -13.60 -31.86
N ASP A 597 -10.72 -12.75 -31.66
CA ASP A 597 -11.14 -12.31 -30.33
C ASP A 597 -11.71 -13.44 -29.47
N ARG A 598 -12.40 -14.41 -30.10
CA ARG A 598 -12.87 -15.64 -29.41
C ARG A 598 -11.74 -16.61 -29.04
N ALA A 599 -10.49 -16.36 -29.43
CA ALA A 599 -9.32 -17.05 -28.87
C ALA A 599 -8.93 -16.54 -27.46
N GLY A 600 -9.69 -15.61 -26.88
CA GLY A 600 -9.55 -15.17 -25.49
C GLY A 600 -8.29 -14.33 -25.29
N VAL A 601 -7.45 -14.73 -24.33
CA VAL A 601 -6.07 -14.22 -24.28
C VAL A 601 -5.29 -14.91 -25.41
N SER A 602 -4.92 -14.16 -26.44
CA SER A 602 -4.15 -14.67 -27.58
C SER A 602 -2.64 -14.63 -27.30
N CYS A 603 -1.84 -15.29 -28.15
CA CYS A 603 -0.38 -15.18 -28.06
C CYS A 603 0.07 -13.72 -28.26
N GLU A 604 -0.54 -12.99 -29.18
CA GLU A 604 -0.30 -11.55 -29.37
C GLU A 604 -0.78 -10.68 -28.19
N ALA A 605 -1.75 -11.12 -27.38
CA ALA A 605 -2.14 -10.37 -26.19
C ALA A 605 -0.95 -10.21 -25.22
N CYS A 606 -0.17 -11.26 -25.01
CA CYS A 606 1.07 -11.20 -24.22
C CYS A 606 2.23 -10.60 -25.04
N HIS A 607 2.44 -11.08 -26.27
CA HIS A 607 3.65 -10.76 -27.05
C HIS A 607 3.61 -9.42 -27.80
N ARG A 608 2.46 -8.73 -27.91
CA ARG A 608 2.40 -7.33 -28.38
C ARG A 608 2.11 -6.34 -27.25
N THR A 609 2.00 -6.80 -26.00
CA THR A 609 1.99 -5.90 -24.85
C THR A 609 3.39 -5.31 -24.65
N ARG A 610 3.46 -3.99 -24.53
CA ARG A 610 4.56 -3.24 -23.97
C ARG A 610 4.25 -2.98 -22.50
N THR A 611 5.18 -3.35 -21.63
CA THR A 611 4.97 -3.32 -20.17
C THR A 611 5.59 -2.07 -19.53
N ASP A 612 5.55 -0.95 -20.26
CA ASP A 612 6.02 0.38 -19.88
C ASP A 612 4.93 1.24 -19.17
N ALA A 613 3.72 0.69 -18.95
CA ALA A 613 2.61 1.35 -18.27
C ALA A 613 2.72 1.29 -16.72
N GLY A 614 2.78 2.47 -16.07
CA GLY A 614 3.07 2.63 -14.63
C GLY A 614 1.95 2.34 -13.64
N LEU A 615 0.94 1.54 -13.99
CA LEU A 615 -0.08 1.02 -13.05
C LEU A 615 -0.36 -0.45 -13.35
N ILE A 616 -0.53 -1.27 -12.31
CA ILE A 616 -0.81 -2.71 -12.42
C ILE A 616 -2.28 -2.97 -12.09
N GLY A 617 -2.96 -3.72 -12.96
CA GLY A 617 -4.31 -4.25 -12.74
C GLY A 617 -5.32 -3.76 -13.77
N ASN A 618 -6.53 -4.34 -13.76
CA ASN A 618 -7.63 -4.04 -14.69
C ASN A 618 -7.24 -4.09 -16.19
N ALA A 619 -6.26 -4.95 -16.54
CA ALA A 619 -5.69 -5.13 -17.86
C ALA A 619 -5.26 -3.82 -18.56
N GLN A 620 -4.58 -2.92 -17.82
CA GLN A 620 -4.03 -1.64 -18.30
C GLN A 620 -2.79 -1.81 -19.21
N LEU A 621 -2.86 -2.76 -20.13
CA LEU A 621 -1.83 -3.13 -21.09
C LEU A 621 -1.69 -2.04 -22.17
N THR A 622 -0.46 -1.60 -22.45
CA THR A 622 -0.12 -0.84 -23.66
C THR A 622 0.22 -1.82 -24.77
N PHE A 623 -0.28 -1.63 -25.99
CA PHE A 623 -0.02 -2.50 -27.12
C PHE A 623 0.81 -1.84 -28.22
N GLU A 624 1.70 -2.62 -28.81
CA GLU A 624 2.55 -2.24 -29.94
C GLU A 624 1.72 -2.17 -31.25
N PRO A 625 1.60 -0.99 -31.89
CA PRO A 625 0.76 -0.81 -33.09
C PRO A 625 1.29 -1.52 -34.34
N SER A 626 2.57 -1.91 -34.35
CA SER A 626 3.17 -2.71 -35.42
C SER A 626 3.06 -4.23 -35.18
N PHE A 627 3.44 -5.03 -36.18
CA PHE A 627 3.62 -6.49 -36.06
C PHE A 627 4.94 -6.88 -35.32
N THR A 628 5.43 -6.03 -34.42
CA THR A 628 6.60 -6.36 -33.59
C THR A 628 6.16 -7.19 -32.40
N VAL A 629 6.76 -8.37 -32.23
CA VAL A 629 6.49 -9.25 -31.08
C VAL A 629 7.65 -9.24 -30.10
N HIS A 630 7.32 -9.25 -28.81
CA HIS A 630 8.21 -9.04 -27.68
C HIS A 630 8.40 -10.34 -26.90
N GLY A 631 9.63 -10.63 -26.46
CA GLY A 631 9.91 -11.79 -25.61
C GLY A 631 11.21 -11.67 -24.82
N PRO A 632 11.42 -12.50 -23.78
CA PRO A 632 12.50 -12.31 -22.82
C PRO A 632 13.90 -12.64 -23.36
N TYR A 633 14.01 -13.27 -24.53
CA TYR A 633 15.28 -13.75 -25.08
C TYR A 633 15.93 -12.74 -26.05
N PRO A 634 17.27 -12.66 -26.09
CA PRO A 634 17.99 -11.99 -27.17
C PRO A 634 18.04 -12.89 -28.43
N ASN A 635 18.44 -12.31 -29.57
CA ASN A 635 18.52 -12.96 -30.88
C ASN A 635 17.16 -13.56 -31.27
N VAL A 636 16.25 -12.68 -31.70
CA VAL A 636 14.83 -12.97 -32.00
C VAL A 636 14.49 -12.69 -33.46
N ASP A 637 15.48 -12.87 -34.34
CA ASP A 637 15.32 -12.77 -35.78
C ASP A 637 14.30 -13.81 -36.28
N SER A 638 13.26 -13.35 -36.97
CA SER A 638 12.19 -14.18 -37.52
C SER A 638 11.93 -13.82 -38.98
N PRO A 639 11.74 -14.79 -39.89
CA PRO A 639 11.38 -14.51 -41.28
C PRO A 639 9.90 -14.13 -41.45
N ALA A 640 9.08 -14.24 -40.39
CA ALA A 640 7.63 -14.06 -40.45
C ALA A 640 7.13 -12.73 -39.83
N HIS A 641 7.87 -12.16 -38.88
CA HIS A 641 7.49 -10.95 -38.14
C HIS A 641 8.73 -10.28 -37.52
N THR A 642 8.63 -9.01 -37.12
CA THR A 642 9.70 -8.35 -36.37
C THR A 642 9.73 -8.90 -34.94
N GLY A 643 10.92 -9.23 -34.42
CA GLY A 643 11.12 -9.63 -33.02
C GLY A 643 11.87 -8.56 -32.23
N ALA A 644 11.47 -8.33 -30.99
CA ALA A 644 12.16 -7.46 -30.03
C ALA A 644 12.38 -8.20 -28.69
N GLN A 645 13.48 -7.90 -28.00
CA GLN A 645 13.65 -8.37 -26.63
C GLN A 645 12.92 -7.45 -25.66
N ASP A 646 12.07 -8.02 -24.82
CA ASP A 646 11.47 -7.36 -23.66
C ASP A 646 11.48 -8.33 -22.47
N LEU A 647 12.18 -7.94 -21.40
CA LEU A 647 12.29 -8.75 -20.18
C LEU A 647 11.02 -8.72 -19.33
N ALA A 648 10.18 -7.70 -19.46
CA ALA A 648 8.98 -7.54 -18.65
C ALA A 648 7.85 -8.51 -19.06
N VAL A 649 7.93 -9.10 -20.26
CA VAL A 649 7.14 -10.29 -20.67
C VAL A 649 7.42 -11.52 -19.78
N SER A 650 8.55 -11.56 -19.05
CA SER A 650 8.87 -12.63 -18.08
C SER A 650 8.67 -12.25 -16.60
N GLN A 651 8.06 -11.09 -16.31
CA GLN A 651 7.88 -10.60 -14.94
C GLN A 651 6.46 -10.89 -14.41
N SER A 652 6.35 -11.10 -13.09
CA SER A 652 5.06 -11.28 -12.40
C SER A 652 4.10 -10.09 -12.62
N SER A 653 4.62 -8.89 -12.89
CA SER A 653 3.81 -7.69 -13.15
C SER A 653 2.94 -7.79 -14.40
N LEU A 654 3.35 -8.55 -15.43
CA LEU A 654 2.48 -8.85 -16.58
C LEU A 654 1.27 -9.69 -16.16
N CYS A 655 1.48 -10.71 -15.33
CA CYS A 655 0.38 -11.48 -14.74
C CYS A 655 -0.50 -10.59 -13.85
N GLY A 656 0.11 -9.67 -13.10
CA GLY A 656 -0.58 -8.69 -12.26
C GLY A 656 -1.54 -7.77 -13.01
N GLN A 657 -1.34 -7.52 -14.32
CA GLN A 657 -2.30 -6.75 -15.10
C GLN A 657 -3.68 -7.43 -15.15
N CYS A 658 -3.75 -8.76 -15.16
CA CYS A 658 -5.03 -9.51 -15.17
C CYS A 658 -5.40 -10.13 -13.81
N HIS A 659 -4.47 -10.15 -12.84
CA HIS A 659 -4.65 -10.74 -11.50
C HIS A 659 -4.56 -9.74 -10.35
N GLU A 660 -4.71 -8.45 -10.66
CA GLU A 660 -5.17 -7.40 -9.75
C GLU A 660 -6.40 -6.76 -10.43
N VAL A 661 -7.59 -7.09 -9.92
CA VAL A 661 -8.88 -6.73 -10.52
C VAL A 661 -9.69 -5.94 -9.51
N ARG A 662 -10.06 -4.71 -9.87
CA ARG A 662 -10.77 -3.78 -8.99
C ARG A 662 -11.99 -3.20 -9.69
N ASN A 663 -13.12 -3.18 -9.00
CA ASN A 663 -14.39 -2.69 -9.55
C ASN A 663 -14.23 -1.23 -10.02
N PRO A 664 -14.37 -0.92 -11.33
CA PRO A 664 -14.15 0.43 -11.85
C PRO A 664 -15.30 1.39 -11.55
N VAL A 665 -16.43 0.88 -11.04
CA VAL A 665 -17.64 1.67 -10.72
C VAL A 665 -17.84 1.80 -9.21
N LEU A 666 -17.64 0.72 -8.44
CA LEU A 666 -17.87 0.73 -7.00
C LEU A 666 -16.58 0.81 -6.17
N LYS A 667 -16.60 1.76 -5.23
CA LYS A 667 -15.63 1.86 -4.15
C LYS A 667 -15.97 0.87 -3.05
N ARG A 668 -14.95 0.39 -2.35
CA ARG A 668 -15.12 -0.44 -1.16
C ARG A 668 -15.88 0.32 -0.08
N ALA A 669 -16.90 -0.29 0.50
CA ALA A 669 -17.81 0.38 1.41
C ALA A 669 -17.12 0.88 2.70
N GLY A 670 -17.08 2.21 2.87
CA GLY A 670 -16.37 2.87 3.98
C GLY A 670 -14.91 3.26 3.67
N SER A 671 -14.43 2.99 2.45
CA SER A 671 -13.12 3.41 1.93
C SER A 671 -13.29 4.26 0.67
N GLN A 672 -12.22 4.90 0.20
CA GLN A 672 -12.22 5.61 -1.09
C GLN A 672 -11.59 4.79 -2.24
N ARG A 673 -11.03 3.62 -1.92
CA ARG A 673 -10.44 2.69 -2.89
C ARG A 673 -11.51 2.01 -3.75
N ALA A 674 -11.20 1.74 -5.02
CA ALA A 674 -11.96 0.81 -5.87
C ALA A 674 -12.01 -0.60 -5.25
N PHE A 675 -13.16 -1.26 -5.27
CA PHE A 675 -13.38 -2.52 -4.54
C PHE A 675 -12.50 -3.67 -5.09
N PRO A 676 -11.71 -4.36 -4.25
CA PRO A 676 -10.89 -5.51 -4.68
C PRO A 676 -11.74 -6.74 -5.03
N LEU A 677 -11.78 -7.10 -6.31
CA LEU A 677 -12.48 -8.29 -6.83
C LEU A 677 -11.55 -9.50 -7.00
N ASP A 678 -10.29 -9.26 -7.37
CA ASP A 678 -9.19 -10.24 -7.28
C ASP A 678 -7.91 -9.47 -6.88
N THR A 679 -7.20 -9.93 -5.86
CA THR A 679 -5.95 -9.33 -5.37
C THR A 679 -4.79 -10.31 -5.43
N THR A 680 -4.89 -11.41 -6.20
CA THR A 680 -3.90 -12.49 -6.32
C THR A 680 -2.47 -11.99 -6.57
N TYR A 681 -2.27 -10.90 -7.32
CA TYR A 681 -0.95 -10.29 -7.51
C TYR A 681 -0.43 -9.56 -6.24
N SER A 682 -1.26 -8.73 -5.61
CA SER A 682 -0.91 -8.09 -4.33
C SER A 682 -0.66 -9.13 -3.23
N GLU A 683 -1.46 -10.20 -3.20
CA GLU A 683 -1.28 -11.34 -2.29
C GLU A 683 0.09 -12.02 -2.48
N TRP A 684 0.53 -12.23 -3.74
CA TRP A 684 1.87 -12.71 -4.05
C TRP A 684 2.95 -11.72 -3.61
N LEU A 685 2.81 -10.43 -3.96
CA LEU A 685 3.78 -9.38 -3.68
C LEU A 685 4.03 -9.17 -2.18
N GLN A 686 2.99 -9.35 -1.36
CA GLN A 686 3.01 -9.25 0.10
C GLN A 686 3.53 -10.52 0.81
N SER A 687 3.88 -11.58 0.07
CA SER A 687 4.32 -12.88 0.60
C SER A 687 5.84 -13.09 0.53
N ALA A 688 6.33 -14.13 1.23
CA ALA A 688 7.71 -14.59 1.08
C ALA A 688 8.03 -15.16 -0.32
N TYR A 689 7.03 -15.40 -1.17
CA TYR A 689 7.25 -15.88 -2.54
C TYR A 689 7.70 -14.76 -3.49
N ALA A 690 7.46 -13.48 -3.17
CA ALA A 690 7.97 -12.38 -3.99
C ALA A 690 9.44 -12.01 -3.69
N SER A 691 9.88 -12.13 -2.43
CA SER A 691 11.15 -11.57 -1.96
C SER A 691 11.96 -12.42 -0.96
N GLY A 692 11.42 -13.55 -0.51
CA GLY A 692 12.00 -14.35 0.57
C GLY A 692 13.04 -15.41 0.12
N PRO A 693 13.62 -16.17 1.08
CA PRO A 693 14.60 -17.23 0.81
C PRO A 693 13.98 -18.46 0.11
N GLY A 694 13.72 -18.33 -1.18
CA GLY A 694 12.95 -19.29 -1.99
C GLY A 694 11.90 -18.64 -2.90
N ALA A 695 11.99 -17.33 -3.13
CA ALA A 695 11.11 -16.57 -4.02
C ALA A 695 10.91 -17.22 -5.41
N LYS A 696 9.72 -17.02 -5.98
CA LYS A 696 9.25 -17.55 -7.25
C LYS A 696 8.42 -16.49 -7.97
N THR A 697 8.67 -16.28 -9.26
CA THR A 697 7.75 -15.50 -10.09
C THR A 697 6.44 -16.25 -10.28
N CYS A 698 5.40 -15.57 -10.77
CA CYS A 698 4.18 -16.25 -11.23
C CYS A 698 4.50 -17.31 -12.30
N GLN A 699 5.49 -17.06 -13.17
CA GLN A 699 5.87 -18.00 -14.23
C GLN A 699 6.61 -19.24 -13.69
N ASP A 700 7.41 -19.13 -12.62
CA ASP A 700 8.08 -20.29 -12.01
C ASP A 700 7.09 -21.27 -11.32
N CYS A 701 5.86 -20.83 -11.04
CA CYS A 701 4.76 -21.67 -10.56
C CYS A 701 3.83 -22.13 -11.70
N HIS A 702 3.39 -21.20 -12.55
CA HIS A 702 2.31 -21.44 -13.52
C HIS A 702 2.78 -21.81 -14.94
N MET A 703 4.05 -21.58 -15.29
CA MET A 703 4.65 -21.88 -16.61
C MET A 703 5.86 -22.81 -16.46
N VAL A 704 5.62 -24.00 -15.88
CA VAL A 704 6.64 -25.00 -15.54
C VAL A 704 7.65 -25.19 -16.68
N ARG A 705 8.94 -25.01 -16.39
CA ARG A 705 10.01 -25.06 -17.39
C ARG A 705 10.17 -26.44 -18.00
N ALA A 706 10.58 -26.49 -19.27
CA ALA A 706 10.95 -27.72 -19.95
C ALA A 706 12.14 -28.39 -19.24
N ALA A 707 12.12 -29.72 -19.15
CA ALA A 707 13.14 -30.50 -18.44
C ALA A 707 14.51 -30.53 -19.15
N GLN A 708 14.59 -30.02 -20.38
CA GLN A 708 15.79 -29.96 -21.22
C GLN A 708 15.75 -28.72 -22.10
N ASP A 709 16.88 -28.40 -22.72
CA ASP A 709 17.00 -27.31 -23.69
C ASP A 709 16.21 -27.64 -24.96
N ALA A 710 15.46 -26.66 -25.48
CA ALA A 710 14.54 -26.86 -26.59
C ALA A 710 14.41 -25.61 -27.48
N PRO A 711 14.20 -25.76 -28.80
CA PRO A 711 13.74 -24.66 -29.64
C PRO A 711 12.35 -24.18 -29.18
N VAL A 712 12.05 -22.90 -29.37
CA VAL A 712 10.72 -22.31 -29.08
C VAL A 712 10.02 -21.79 -30.35
N ALA A 713 10.70 -21.89 -31.49
CA ALA A 713 10.24 -21.49 -32.81
C ALA A 713 10.95 -22.33 -33.88
N LYS A 714 10.27 -22.58 -35.00
CA LYS A 714 10.82 -23.23 -36.19
C LYS A 714 12.04 -22.49 -36.70
N ASP A 715 13.09 -23.25 -37.04
CA ASP A 715 14.41 -22.75 -37.48
C ASP A 715 15.11 -21.78 -36.49
N GLY A 716 14.54 -21.60 -35.29
CA GLY A 716 15.02 -20.69 -34.26
C GLY A 716 16.07 -21.30 -33.33
N PRO A 717 16.81 -20.47 -32.58
CA PRO A 717 17.82 -20.95 -31.64
C PRO A 717 17.21 -21.76 -30.49
N VAL A 718 17.87 -22.86 -30.13
CA VAL A 718 17.59 -23.63 -28.91
C VAL A 718 17.73 -22.72 -27.69
N ARG A 719 16.73 -22.73 -26.81
CA ARG A 719 16.71 -21.97 -25.56
C ARG A 719 16.98 -22.91 -24.37
N PRO A 720 17.74 -22.48 -23.34
CA PRO A 720 17.93 -23.31 -22.15
C PRO A 720 16.65 -23.45 -21.31
N THR A 721 16.22 -24.68 -21.06
CA THR A 721 15.02 -25.04 -20.24
C THR A 721 13.84 -24.03 -20.30
N PRO A 722 13.24 -23.76 -21.48
CA PRO A 722 12.27 -22.69 -21.65
C PRO A 722 10.97 -22.90 -20.85
N SER A 723 10.33 -21.80 -20.41
CA SER A 723 9.03 -21.82 -19.73
C SER A 723 7.94 -22.36 -20.67
N ARG A 724 7.24 -23.44 -20.27
CA ARG A 724 6.18 -24.01 -21.11
C ARG A 724 4.92 -23.16 -21.04
N HIS A 725 4.27 -22.98 -22.18
CA HIS A 725 3.04 -22.18 -22.29
C HIS A 725 1.76 -22.99 -21.94
N ALA A 726 1.90 -24.11 -21.24
CA ALA A 726 0.79 -24.80 -20.59
C ALA A 726 0.54 -24.14 -19.22
N PHE A 727 -0.19 -23.01 -19.21
CA PHE A 727 -0.43 -22.22 -18.01
C PHE A 727 -1.35 -22.97 -17.03
N VAL A 728 -0.77 -23.52 -15.96
CA VAL A 728 -1.50 -24.36 -14.98
C VAL A 728 -2.20 -23.53 -13.91
N GLY A 729 -3.40 -23.96 -13.52
CA GLY A 729 -4.20 -23.33 -12.46
C GLY A 729 -5.17 -24.32 -11.82
N GLY A 730 -5.95 -23.87 -10.84
CA GLY A 730 -6.86 -24.75 -10.07
C GLY A 730 -8.19 -25.10 -10.77
N ASN A 731 -8.53 -24.45 -11.90
CA ASN A 731 -9.84 -24.61 -12.54
C ASN A 731 -9.93 -25.87 -13.43
N VAL A 732 -9.84 -27.05 -12.82
CA VAL A 732 -9.93 -28.36 -13.49
C VAL A 732 -11.27 -28.52 -14.22
N TRP A 733 -12.38 -28.14 -13.56
CA TRP A 733 -13.73 -28.25 -14.13
C TRP A 733 -13.97 -27.27 -15.29
N GLY A 734 -13.43 -26.05 -15.24
CA GLY A 734 -13.56 -25.07 -16.32
C GLY A 734 -13.06 -25.59 -17.68
N LEU A 735 -12.03 -26.43 -17.69
CA LEU A 735 -11.52 -27.09 -18.90
C LEU A 735 -12.53 -28.11 -19.48
N ASP A 736 -13.29 -28.79 -18.64
CA ASP A 736 -14.38 -29.68 -19.07
C ASP A 736 -15.61 -28.88 -19.51
N ALA A 737 -15.94 -27.80 -18.79
CA ALA A 737 -17.05 -26.90 -19.08
C ALA A 737 -16.89 -26.15 -20.41
N VAL A 738 -15.70 -25.62 -20.70
CA VAL A 738 -15.35 -25.01 -21.99
C VAL A 738 -15.56 -25.99 -23.14
N ARG A 739 -15.16 -27.26 -22.99
CA ARG A 739 -15.36 -28.29 -24.02
C ARG A 739 -16.82 -28.67 -24.22
N ALA A 740 -17.63 -28.62 -23.17
CA ALA A 740 -19.08 -28.83 -23.25
C ALA A 740 -19.84 -27.61 -23.83
N ALA A 741 -19.31 -26.40 -23.66
CA ALA A 741 -19.87 -25.15 -24.18
C ALA A 741 -19.54 -24.88 -25.66
N ALA A 742 -18.42 -25.40 -26.15
CA ALA A 742 -17.85 -25.04 -27.46
C ALA A 742 -18.77 -25.37 -28.64
N ALA A 743 -18.78 -24.49 -29.64
CA ALA A 743 -19.56 -24.71 -30.85
C ALA A 743 -19.01 -25.90 -31.68
N PRO A 744 -19.85 -26.61 -32.47
CA PRO A 744 -19.40 -27.75 -33.27
C PRO A 744 -18.22 -27.40 -34.20
N GLY A 745 -17.05 -27.97 -33.90
CA GLY A 745 -15.80 -27.75 -34.65
C GLY A 745 -14.89 -26.64 -34.10
N GLU A 746 -15.33 -25.83 -33.13
CA GLU A 746 -14.56 -24.69 -32.62
C GLU A 746 -13.23 -25.09 -31.95
N LEU A 747 -13.21 -26.20 -31.22
CA LEU A 747 -12.04 -26.74 -30.53
C LEU A 747 -11.50 -28.02 -31.20
N ALA A 748 -11.76 -28.20 -32.50
CA ALA A 748 -11.42 -29.42 -33.22
C ALA A 748 -9.92 -29.77 -33.15
N GLY A 749 -9.61 -30.98 -32.68
CA GLY A 749 -8.25 -31.47 -32.53
C GLY A 749 -7.55 -31.07 -31.21
N LEU A 750 -8.17 -30.26 -30.34
CA LEU A 750 -7.57 -29.83 -29.07
C LEU A 750 -7.82 -30.82 -27.91
N ASP A 751 -8.61 -31.88 -28.08
CA ASP A 751 -9.00 -32.81 -27.01
C ASP A 751 -7.81 -33.37 -26.20
N ALA A 752 -6.71 -33.72 -26.88
CA ALA A 752 -5.49 -34.21 -26.22
C ALA A 752 -4.78 -33.10 -25.42
N ALA A 753 -4.78 -31.86 -25.92
CA ALA A 753 -4.20 -30.71 -25.24
C ALA A 753 -5.03 -30.29 -24.01
N PHE A 754 -6.37 -30.39 -24.08
CA PHE A 754 -7.24 -30.21 -22.92
C PHE A 754 -7.05 -31.32 -21.88
N ALA A 755 -6.96 -32.59 -22.30
CA ALA A 755 -6.67 -33.69 -21.38
C ALA A 755 -5.30 -33.53 -20.69
N ALA A 756 -4.28 -33.04 -21.40
CA ALA A 756 -2.98 -32.71 -20.85
C ALA A 756 -3.05 -31.53 -19.85
N ASN A 757 -3.68 -30.40 -20.22
CA ASN A 757 -3.86 -29.25 -19.34
C ASN A 757 -4.67 -29.61 -18.08
N ARG A 758 -5.72 -30.43 -18.21
CA ARG A 758 -6.52 -30.96 -17.09
C ARG A 758 -5.68 -31.84 -16.15
N THR A 759 -4.80 -32.67 -16.70
CA THR A 759 -3.86 -33.49 -15.92
C THR A 759 -2.84 -32.61 -15.18
N ALA A 760 -2.30 -31.59 -15.84
CA ALA A 760 -1.36 -30.65 -15.25
C ALA A 760 -2.02 -29.78 -14.16
N ALA A 761 -3.28 -29.37 -14.33
CA ALA A 761 -4.08 -28.68 -13.31
C ALA A 761 -4.32 -29.55 -12.05
N LEU A 762 -4.61 -30.85 -12.23
CA LEU A 762 -4.71 -31.81 -11.13
C LEU A 762 -3.37 -31.95 -10.37
N GLN A 763 -2.26 -32.06 -11.09
CA GLN A 763 -0.91 -32.13 -10.50
C GLN A 763 -0.54 -30.85 -9.75
N ASN A 764 -0.90 -29.67 -10.29
CA ASN A 764 -0.67 -28.38 -9.65
C ASN A 764 -1.51 -28.22 -8.37
N LEU A 765 -2.78 -28.64 -8.37
CA LEU A 765 -3.60 -28.68 -7.14
C LEU A 765 -3.01 -29.60 -6.06
N ALA A 766 -2.45 -30.74 -6.45
CA ALA A 766 -1.81 -31.65 -5.50
C ALA A 766 -0.51 -31.09 -4.87
N GLY A 767 0.19 -30.20 -5.59
CA GLY A 767 1.35 -29.47 -5.06
C GLY A 767 1.02 -28.18 -4.29
N ALA A 768 -0.23 -27.70 -4.34
CA ALA A 768 -0.62 -26.40 -3.81
C ALA A 768 -0.82 -26.37 -2.27
N ALA A 769 -0.92 -27.51 -1.61
CA ALA A 769 -1.10 -27.60 -0.15
C ALA A 769 -0.60 -28.91 0.47
N ASP A 770 -0.24 -28.86 1.76
CA ASP A 770 -0.01 -30.05 2.60
C ASP A 770 -1.04 -30.12 3.74
N VAL A 771 -1.36 -31.33 4.21
CA VAL A 771 -2.20 -31.56 5.41
C VAL A 771 -1.43 -32.33 6.47
N GLN A 772 -1.55 -31.91 7.73
CA GLN A 772 -0.96 -32.56 8.90
C GLN A 772 -2.03 -32.82 9.97
N ILE A 773 -2.11 -34.05 10.47
CA ILE A 773 -2.87 -34.38 11.69
C ILE A 773 -1.94 -34.15 12.90
N LEU A 774 -2.41 -33.38 13.89
CA LEU A 774 -1.66 -33.06 15.11
C LEU A 774 -2.24 -33.85 16.30
N LEU A 775 -1.58 -34.95 16.68
CA LEU A 775 -1.98 -35.82 17.78
C LEU A 775 -1.21 -35.53 19.08
N PRO A 776 -1.91 -35.29 20.22
CA PRO A 776 -1.27 -35.21 21.53
C PRO A 776 -0.50 -36.49 21.87
N GLN A 777 0.80 -36.38 22.12
CA GLN A 777 1.70 -37.49 22.51
C GLN A 777 1.71 -38.70 21.54
N GLY A 778 1.20 -38.56 20.32
CA GLY A 778 1.09 -39.67 19.36
C GLY A 778 0.02 -40.73 19.70
N SER A 779 -0.92 -40.42 20.60
CA SER A 779 -2.05 -41.29 20.96
C SER A 779 -3.38 -40.54 20.90
N ILE A 780 -4.49 -41.26 21.07
CA ILE A 780 -5.83 -40.67 21.15
C ILE A 780 -6.46 -41.09 22.49
N PRO A 781 -6.88 -40.14 23.36
CA PRO A 781 -7.48 -40.50 24.64
C PRO A 781 -8.86 -41.14 24.47
N VAL A 782 -9.19 -42.10 25.32
CA VAL A 782 -10.53 -42.71 25.41
C VAL A 782 -11.43 -41.79 26.23
N GLU A 783 -11.89 -40.73 25.58
CA GLU A 783 -12.88 -39.78 26.10
C GLU A 783 -14.21 -39.93 25.34
N THR A 784 -15.28 -39.37 25.89
CA THR A 784 -16.59 -39.35 25.22
C THR A 784 -16.60 -38.50 23.95
N GLU A 785 -15.65 -37.56 23.81
CA GLU A 785 -15.50 -36.67 22.67
C GLU A 785 -14.05 -36.15 22.58
N VAL A 786 -13.31 -36.58 21.55
CA VAL A 786 -11.88 -36.31 21.36
C VAL A 786 -11.66 -35.04 20.54
N GLN A 787 -10.69 -34.19 20.91
CA GLN A 787 -10.24 -33.09 20.05
C GLN A 787 -9.13 -33.55 19.09
N LEU A 788 -9.39 -33.44 17.79
CA LEU A 788 -8.45 -33.72 16.71
C LEU A 788 -8.12 -32.42 15.96
N LYS A 789 -6.87 -31.96 16.05
CA LYS A 789 -6.41 -30.76 15.33
C LYS A 789 -5.79 -31.13 13.99
N ILE A 790 -6.25 -30.48 12.93
CA ILE A 790 -5.70 -30.55 11.57
C ILE A 790 -5.01 -29.22 11.27
N ARG A 791 -3.83 -29.28 10.64
CA ARG A 791 -3.16 -28.12 10.07
C ARG A 791 -3.06 -28.28 8.56
N VAL A 792 -3.41 -27.23 7.83
CA VAL A 792 -3.31 -27.14 6.36
C VAL A 792 -2.27 -26.09 6.02
N PHE A 793 -1.23 -26.45 5.28
CA PHE A 793 -0.22 -25.51 4.80
C PHE A 793 -0.55 -25.06 3.38
N ASN A 794 -0.54 -23.76 3.12
CA ASN A 794 -0.58 -23.21 1.77
C ASN A 794 0.84 -23.26 1.17
N ARG A 795 0.99 -23.78 -0.05
CA ARG A 795 2.26 -23.83 -0.81
C ARG A 795 2.30 -22.90 -2.02
N THR A 796 1.20 -22.18 -2.28
CA THR A 796 1.11 -21.14 -3.30
C THR A 796 1.60 -19.78 -2.76
N GLY A 797 1.87 -18.83 -3.66
CA GLY A 797 2.33 -17.49 -3.29
C GLY A 797 1.23 -16.51 -2.91
N HIS A 798 -0.03 -16.80 -3.26
CA HIS A 798 -1.24 -16.03 -2.99
C HIS A 798 -2.11 -16.79 -1.96
N LYS A 799 -3.32 -16.30 -1.62
CA LYS A 799 -4.22 -17.08 -0.74
C LYS A 799 -4.76 -18.32 -1.45
N LEU A 800 -5.24 -19.30 -0.68
CA LEU A 800 -5.76 -20.57 -1.18
C LEU A 800 -7.21 -20.80 -0.69
N PRO A 801 -8.23 -20.93 -1.58
CA PRO A 801 -8.19 -20.82 -3.05
C PRO A 801 -7.87 -19.41 -3.57
N THR A 802 -7.75 -19.29 -4.91
CA THR A 802 -7.41 -18.05 -5.64
C THR A 802 -8.39 -17.79 -6.79
N GLY A 803 -8.44 -16.54 -7.26
CA GLY A 803 -9.39 -16.00 -8.24
C GLY A 803 -10.69 -15.52 -7.59
N TYR A 804 -11.75 -15.40 -8.40
CA TYR A 804 -13.05 -14.88 -7.97
C TYR A 804 -13.56 -15.57 -6.69
N ALA A 805 -14.14 -14.77 -5.79
CA ALA A 805 -14.58 -15.20 -4.46
C ALA A 805 -15.75 -16.20 -4.53
N ASP A 806 -16.83 -15.80 -5.20
CA ASP A 806 -18.21 -16.12 -4.78
C ASP A 806 -18.71 -17.53 -5.14
N GLY A 807 -17.81 -18.35 -5.69
CA GLY A 807 -18.03 -19.76 -6.03
C GLY A 807 -16.81 -20.67 -5.81
N ARG A 808 -15.70 -20.19 -5.24
CA ARG A 808 -14.49 -21.01 -5.04
C ARG A 808 -14.22 -21.31 -3.57
N ARG A 809 -14.18 -22.61 -3.25
CA ARG A 809 -13.91 -23.10 -1.89
C ARG A 809 -12.88 -24.23 -1.85
N VAL A 810 -12.05 -24.20 -0.81
CA VAL A 810 -11.26 -25.36 -0.35
C VAL A 810 -11.84 -25.82 0.98
N PHE A 811 -12.03 -27.12 1.17
CA PHE A 811 -12.57 -27.67 2.43
C PHE A 811 -11.86 -28.94 2.87
N LEU A 812 -12.00 -29.28 4.16
CA LEU A 812 -11.49 -30.52 4.73
C LEU A 812 -12.63 -31.54 4.94
N GLU A 813 -12.44 -32.75 4.42
CA GLU A 813 -13.17 -33.94 4.86
C GLU A 813 -12.34 -34.63 5.96
N LEU A 814 -12.96 -34.90 7.12
CA LEU A 814 -12.34 -35.68 8.19
C LEU A 814 -13.00 -37.07 8.28
N ARG A 815 -12.16 -38.12 8.27
CA ARG A 815 -12.59 -39.51 8.45
C ARG A 815 -11.97 -40.14 9.70
N VAL A 816 -12.73 -41.02 10.36
CA VAL A 816 -12.23 -41.91 11.41
C VAL A 816 -12.71 -43.34 11.12
N ASN A 817 -11.76 -44.27 11.00
CA ASN A 817 -12.00 -45.64 10.53
C ASN A 817 -12.84 -45.66 9.23
N ASP A 818 -12.39 -44.88 8.24
CA ASP A 818 -12.97 -44.67 6.92
C ASP A 818 -14.37 -44.00 6.88
N GLN A 819 -15.08 -43.90 8.01
CA GLN A 819 -16.34 -43.16 8.15
C GLN A 819 -16.09 -41.64 8.15
N VAL A 820 -16.85 -40.87 7.38
CA VAL A 820 -16.81 -39.40 7.40
C VAL A 820 -17.46 -38.87 8.67
N VAL A 821 -16.80 -37.90 9.31
CA VAL A 821 -17.24 -37.26 10.56
C VAL A 821 -17.61 -35.79 10.34
N SER A 822 -16.98 -35.14 9.37
CA SER A 822 -17.26 -33.76 8.93
C SER A 822 -16.75 -33.58 7.49
N GLY A 823 -17.35 -32.68 6.72
CA GLY A 823 -16.95 -32.40 5.33
C GLY A 823 -17.40 -33.43 4.30
N ALA A 824 -18.55 -34.06 4.52
CA ALA A 824 -19.17 -34.94 3.51
C ALA A 824 -19.67 -34.13 2.30
N TYR A 825 -19.52 -34.68 1.09
CA TYR A 825 -20.03 -34.07 -0.14
C TYR A 825 -21.03 -34.98 -0.83
N ASP A 826 -22.18 -34.43 -1.23
CA ASP A 826 -23.19 -35.11 -2.04
C ASP A 826 -22.90 -34.86 -3.52
N SER A 827 -22.44 -35.90 -4.23
CA SER A 827 -22.13 -35.86 -5.67
C SER A 827 -23.36 -35.71 -6.56
N ASP A 828 -24.51 -36.15 -6.07
CA ASP A 828 -25.73 -36.28 -6.87
C ASP A 828 -26.52 -34.98 -6.76
N ALA A 829 -26.56 -34.37 -5.57
CA ALA A 829 -27.06 -33.01 -5.37
C ALA A 829 -26.07 -31.91 -5.76
N GLY A 830 -24.76 -32.19 -5.82
CA GLY A 830 -23.71 -31.20 -6.07
C GLY A 830 -23.40 -30.28 -4.88
N VAL A 831 -23.61 -30.76 -3.65
CA VAL A 831 -23.65 -29.94 -2.42
C VAL A 831 -22.65 -30.43 -1.38
N LEU A 832 -21.94 -29.49 -0.76
CA LEU A 832 -21.15 -29.75 0.45
C LEU A 832 -22.12 -29.83 1.65
N VAL A 833 -22.19 -30.98 2.31
CA VAL A 833 -23.16 -31.21 3.39
C VAL A 833 -22.78 -30.36 4.60
N ALA A 834 -23.72 -29.50 5.03
CA ALA A 834 -23.51 -28.63 6.17
C ALA A 834 -23.38 -29.44 7.48
N ASP A 835 -22.30 -29.20 8.23
CA ASP A 835 -22.12 -29.71 9.60
C ASP A 835 -21.48 -28.63 10.50
N PRO A 836 -21.70 -28.66 11.84
CA PRO A 836 -21.26 -27.58 12.74
C PRO A 836 -19.73 -27.43 12.91
N GLN A 837 -18.93 -28.28 12.27
CA GLN A 837 -17.48 -28.32 12.38
C GLN A 837 -16.79 -28.22 11.01
N LEU A 838 -17.56 -27.97 9.96
CA LEU A 838 -17.11 -27.90 8.57
C LEU A 838 -16.06 -26.79 8.37
N ALA A 839 -14.84 -27.18 8.00
CA ALA A 839 -13.77 -26.23 7.68
C ALA A 839 -13.85 -25.83 6.19
N VAL A 840 -14.27 -24.59 5.91
CA VAL A 840 -14.31 -24.03 4.55
C VAL A 840 -13.46 -22.76 4.46
N PHE A 841 -12.51 -22.80 3.53
CA PHE A 841 -11.62 -21.72 3.15
C PHE A 841 -12.09 -21.16 1.81
N GLU A 842 -12.74 -19.99 1.85
CA GLU A 842 -13.40 -19.34 0.71
C GLU A 842 -13.48 -17.82 0.95
N ALA A 843 -13.76 -17.05 -0.09
CA ALA A 843 -14.16 -15.65 0.06
C ALA A 843 -15.63 -15.48 -0.34
N VAL A 844 -16.28 -14.46 0.22
CA VAL A 844 -17.63 -14.04 -0.15
C VAL A 844 -17.63 -12.52 -0.20
N HIS A 845 -17.82 -11.99 -1.40
CA HIS A 845 -18.02 -10.58 -1.67
C HIS A 845 -19.53 -10.32 -1.85
N ALA A 846 -19.95 -9.08 -1.59
CA ALA A 846 -21.37 -8.73 -1.49
C ALA A 846 -21.59 -7.22 -1.63
N ARG A 847 -22.85 -6.80 -1.56
CA ARG A 847 -23.23 -5.42 -1.26
C ARG A 847 -23.42 -5.18 0.23
N ARG A 848 -22.94 -4.05 0.76
CA ARG A 848 -23.16 -3.65 2.16
C ARG A 848 -24.62 -3.43 2.54
N ASP A 849 -25.45 -3.05 1.57
CA ASP A 849 -26.87 -2.75 1.77
C ASP A 849 -27.80 -3.98 1.69
N GLY A 850 -27.25 -5.17 1.40
CA GLY A 850 -28.04 -6.39 1.22
C GLY A 850 -28.88 -6.40 -0.07
N GLY A 851 -28.51 -5.59 -1.07
CA GLY A 851 -29.00 -5.73 -2.44
C GLY A 851 -28.48 -7.01 -3.11
N LEU A 852 -28.67 -7.12 -4.44
CA LEU A 852 -28.25 -8.31 -5.18
C LEU A 852 -26.71 -8.47 -5.17
N ASP A 853 -26.26 -9.61 -4.65
CA ASP A 853 -24.85 -10.03 -4.57
C ASP A 853 -24.38 -10.55 -5.94
N HIS A 854 -24.22 -9.61 -6.88
CA HIS A 854 -23.66 -9.85 -8.20
C HIS A 854 -22.28 -9.18 -8.33
N LEU A 855 -21.35 -9.81 -9.07
CA LEU A 855 -19.94 -9.42 -9.14
C LEU A 855 -19.70 -7.95 -9.51
N ALA A 856 -20.48 -7.39 -10.43
CA ALA A 856 -20.37 -5.98 -10.83
C ALA A 856 -20.84 -5.00 -9.73
N LEU A 857 -21.65 -5.47 -8.79
CA LEU A 857 -22.23 -4.71 -7.69
C LEU A 857 -21.51 -4.88 -6.34
N HIS A 858 -20.48 -5.71 -6.25
CA HIS A 858 -19.79 -5.93 -4.97
C HIS A 858 -19.01 -4.68 -4.50
N ASP A 859 -19.22 -4.33 -3.23
CA ASP A 859 -18.54 -3.24 -2.52
C ASP A 859 -17.91 -3.68 -1.17
N THR A 860 -18.21 -4.91 -0.71
CA THR A 860 -17.86 -5.39 0.63
C THR A 860 -17.35 -6.83 0.60
N ILE A 861 -16.28 -7.10 1.34
CA ILE A 861 -15.83 -8.45 1.68
C ILE A 861 -16.57 -8.87 2.97
N LEU A 862 -17.56 -9.76 2.88
CA LEU A 862 -18.24 -10.30 4.07
C LEU A 862 -17.38 -11.35 4.78
N LYS A 863 -16.66 -12.14 3.98
CA LYS A 863 -15.84 -13.27 4.42
C LYS A 863 -14.62 -13.37 3.52
N ASP A 864 -13.46 -13.60 4.12
CA ASP A 864 -12.29 -14.10 3.41
C ASP A 864 -11.51 -15.01 4.36
N THR A 865 -11.81 -16.31 4.26
CA THR A 865 -11.14 -17.37 5.00
C THR A 865 -10.11 -18.13 4.15
N ARG A 866 -9.76 -17.62 2.97
CA ARG A 866 -8.74 -18.22 2.08
C ARG A 866 -7.39 -18.28 2.82
N ILE A 867 -6.72 -19.43 2.80
CA ILE A 867 -5.53 -19.67 3.61
C ILE A 867 -4.37 -18.79 3.14
N GLU A 868 -3.82 -17.97 4.02
CA GLU A 868 -2.72 -17.06 3.69
C GLU A 868 -1.42 -17.79 3.26
N PRO A 869 -0.64 -17.23 2.31
CA PRO A 869 0.65 -17.77 1.90
C PRO A 869 1.75 -17.51 2.95
N LEU A 870 2.90 -18.18 2.82
CA LEU A 870 3.99 -18.04 3.79
C LEU A 870 4.58 -16.61 3.80
N GLY A 871 4.84 -16.07 5.00
CA GLY A 871 5.43 -14.74 5.23
C GLY A 871 4.50 -13.57 4.89
N PHE A 872 3.24 -13.84 4.55
CA PHE A 872 2.27 -12.87 4.07
C PHE A 872 1.95 -11.77 5.10
N ARG A 873 2.01 -10.51 4.65
CA ARG A 873 1.65 -9.32 5.43
C ARG A 873 0.53 -8.55 4.72
N PRO A 874 -0.75 -8.78 5.09
CA PRO A 874 -1.86 -8.13 4.42
C PRO A 874 -1.91 -6.62 4.65
N ASP A 875 -2.53 -5.91 3.72
CA ASP A 875 -2.98 -4.53 3.88
C ASP A 875 -4.51 -4.45 4.08
N GLU A 876 -5.10 -3.26 3.90
CA GLU A 876 -6.55 -3.04 3.96
C GLU A 876 -7.31 -4.00 3.02
N ASP A 877 -6.88 -4.14 1.77
CA ASP A 877 -7.55 -4.84 0.67
C ASP A 877 -7.26 -6.33 0.62
N THR A 878 -6.17 -6.77 1.26
CA THR A 878 -5.77 -8.18 1.30
C THR A 878 -5.92 -8.82 2.68
N ALA A 879 -6.45 -8.11 3.69
CA ALA A 879 -6.76 -8.70 5.01
C ALA A 879 -7.76 -9.87 4.92
N PRO A 880 -7.61 -10.93 5.73
CA PRO A 880 -8.65 -11.95 5.91
C PRO A 880 -9.83 -11.38 6.71
N VAL A 881 -11.04 -11.90 6.47
CA VAL A 881 -12.27 -11.46 7.13
C VAL A 881 -13.00 -12.68 7.71
N GLY A 882 -13.27 -12.66 9.01
CA GLY A 882 -13.91 -13.77 9.73
C GLY A 882 -12.96 -14.88 10.23
N ILE A 883 -11.65 -14.77 10.00
CA ILE A 883 -10.63 -15.68 10.54
C ILE A 883 -9.35 -14.94 10.92
N THR A 884 -8.57 -15.51 11.84
CA THR A 884 -7.23 -15.03 12.22
C THR A 884 -6.22 -16.14 12.04
N PHE A 885 -5.19 -15.92 11.22
CA PHE A 885 -4.10 -16.88 11.00
C PHE A 885 -2.92 -16.64 11.98
N PRO A 886 -2.16 -17.69 12.35
CA PRO A 886 -0.94 -17.54 13.12
C PRO A 886 0.11 -16.69 12.39
N ARG A 887 0.75 -15.77 13.12
CA ARG A 887 1.85 -14.93 12.63
C ARG A 887 3.20 -15.39 13.19
N ASP A 888 4.27 -15.13 12.43
CA ASP A 888 5.65 -15.19 12.91
C ASP A 888 6.01 -13.97 13.80
N ALA A 889 7.24 -13.93 14.30
CA ALA A 889 7.71 -12.86 15.19
C ALA A 889 7.83 -11.48 14.49
N ASP A 890 7.89 -11.47 13.16
CA ASP A 890 8.02 -10.29 12.31
C ASP A 890 6.67 -9.92 11.65
N GLY A 891 5.57 -10.52 12.11
CA GLY A 891 4.19 -10.26 11.65
C GLY A 891 3.79 -10.91 10.31
N GLY A 892 4.64 -11.74 9.70
CA GLY A 892 4.28 -12.52 8.51
C GLY A 892 3.38 -13.71 8.84
N ALA A 893 2.54 -14.16 7.91
CA ALA A 893 1.72 -15.35 8.11
C ALA A 893 2.59 -16.63 8.15
N MET A 894 2.22 -17.58 9.02
CA MET A 894 2.88 -18.90 9.09
C MET A 894 2.61 -19.81 7.87
N GLY A 895 1.89 -19.32 6.85
CA GLY A 895 1.53 -20.09 5.65
C GLY A 895 0.62 -21.28 5.93
N ALA A 896 -0.18 -21.22 7.01
CA ALA A 896 -0.99 -22.35 7.46
C ALA A 896 -2.27 -21.96 8.21
N ALA A 897 -3.34 -22.73 7.98
CA ALA A 897 -4.55 -22.76 8.78
C ALA A 897 -4.49 -23.88 9.82
N GLU A 898 -5.12 -23.69 10.98
CA GLU A 898 -5.40 -24.77 11.94
C GLU A 898 -6.91 -24.87 12.19
N TRP A 899 -7.43 -26.10 12.19
CA TRP A 899 -8.82 -26.39 12.52
C TRP A 899 -8.89 -27.49 13.57
N THR A 900 -9.86 -27.44 14.48
CA THR A 900 -9.98 -28.40 15.59
C THR A 900 -11.37 -29.01 15.60
N TYR A 901 -11.44 -30.30 15.31
CA TYR A 901 -12.67 -31.09 15.31
C TYR A 901 -12.87 -31.76 16.66
N ARG A 902 -14.12 -31.87 17.08
CA ARG A 902 -14.58 -32.69 18.19
C ARG A 902 -15.21 -33.96 17.63
N VAL A 903 -14.64 -35.11 17.96
CA VAL A 903 -14.99 -36.40 17.34
C VAL A 903 -15.30 -37.44 18.41
N ARG A 904 -16.48 -38.04 18.31
CA ARG A 904 -16.81 -39.24 19.09
C ARG A 904 -16.28 -40.45 18.33
N LEU A 905 -15.43 -41.23 18.99
CA LEU A 905 -14.82 -42.40 18.36
C LEU A 905 -15.90 -43.44 18.04
N PRO A 906 -15.93 -44.01 16.81
CA PRO A 906 -16.87 -45.05 16.48
C PRO A 906 -16.59 -46.31 17.30
N SER A 907 -17.62 -47.12 17.54
CA SER A 907 -17.50 -48.37 18.32
C SER A 907 -16.47 -49.35 17.73
N SER A 908 -16.19 -49.28 16.43
CA SER A 908 -15.12 -50.02 15.76
C SER A 908 -13.72 -49.62 16.26
N ALA A 909 -13.46 -48.33 16.53
CA ALA A 909 -12.19 -47.86 17.07
C ALA A 909 -12.00 -48.29 18.52
N LEU A 910 -13.07 -48.16 19.32
CA LEU A 910 -13.08 -48.59 20.72
C LEU A 910 -12.82 -50.10 20.85
N ALA A 911 -13.42 -50.92 19.98
CA ALA A 911 -13.19 -52.36 19.93
C ALA A 911 -11.78 -52.76 19.42
N ALA A 912 -11.17 -51.95 18.56
CA ALA A 912 -9.83 -52.20 18.00
C ALA A 912 -8.68 -51.65 18.87
N GLY A 913 -8.97 -50.96 19.98
CA GLY A 913 -7.95 -50.29 20.82
C GLY A 913 -7.12 -49.23 20.08
N SER A 914 -7.56 -48.81 18.89
CA SER A 914 -6.85 -47.92 17.98
C SER A 914 -7.83 -47.23 17.02
N ALA A 915 -7.47 -46.04 16.54
CA ALA A 915 -8.25 -45.30 15.56
C ALA A 915 -7.36 -44.88 14.38
N THR A 916 -7.86 -45.04 13.16
CA THR A 916 -7.25 -44.47 11.95
C THR A 916 -7.97 -43.17 11.62
N VAL A 917 -7.28 -42.05 11.75
CA VAL A 917 -7.78 -40.72 11.36
C VAL A 917 -7.22 -40.39 9.97
N GLU A 918 -8.05 -39.85 9.09
CA GLU A 918 -7.61 -39.29 7.82
C GLU A 918 -8.22 -37.91 7.61
N ALA A 919 -7.40 -36.93 7.22
CA ALA A 919 -7.83 -35.61 6.81
C ALA A 919 -7.49 -35.41 5.33
N ARG A 920 -8.51 -35.03 4.54
CA ARG A 920 -8.44 -34.92 3.07
C ARG A 920 -8.85 -33.50 2.68
N LEU A 921 -8.01 -32.81 1.91
CA LEU A 921 -8.25 -31.45 1.45
C LEU A 921 -8.80 -31.46 0.03
N PHE A 922 -9.93 -30.81 -0.19
CA PHE A 922 -10.62 -30.75 -1.47
C PHE A 922 -10.71 -29.31 -1.99
N HIS A 923 -10.58 -29.14 -3.31
CA HIS A 923 -10.79 -27.88 -4.02
C HIS A 923 -12.01 -27.98 -4.95
N GLN A 924 -12.93 -27.02 -4.86
CA GLN A 924 -14.10 -26.91 -5.73
C GLN A 924 -14.04 -25.59 -6.54
N ALA A 925 -14.12 -25.70 -7.87
CA ALA A 925 -13.80 -24.61 -8.81
C ALA A 925 -14.99 -23.68 -9.16
N THR A 926 -16.21 -24.21 -9.01
CA THR A 926 -17.46 -23.46 -8.82
C THR A 926 -18.34 -24.28 -7.89
N THR A 927 -19.17 -23.64 -7.07
CA THR A 927 -20.22 -24.34 -6.31
C THR A 927 -21.51 -24.43 -7.11
N ARG A 928 -22.43 -25.32 -6.69
CA ARG A 928 -23.81 -25.36 -7.16
C ARG A 928 -24.48 -24.00 -7.00
N GLU A 929 -24.39 -23.44 -5.79
CA GLU A 929 -25.19 -22.30 -5.40
C GLU A 929 -24.83 -21.03 -6.19
N TYR A 930 -23.56 -20.89 -6.62
CA TYR A 930 -23.12 -19.83 -7.52
C TYR A 930 -23.62 -20.02 -8.97
N VAL A 931 -23.66 -21.27 -9.46
CA VAL A 931 -24.23 -21.61 -10.77
C VAL A 931 -25.75 -21.36 -10.80
N GLU A 932 -26.47 -21.77 -9.77
CA GLU A 932 -27.92 -21.51 -9.64
C GLU A 932 -28.21 -20.01 -9.48
N ALA A 933 -27.38 -19.25 -8.77
CA ALA A 933 -27.51 -17.80 -8.67
C ALA A 933 -27.31 -17.11 -10.03
N LEU A 934 -26.25 -17.44 -10.79
CA LEU A 934 -26.03 -16.91 -12.14
C LEU A 934 -27.12 -17.33 -13.14
N ALA A 935 -27.71 -18.52 -12.96
CA ALA A 935 -28.86 -18.96 -13.75
C ALA A 935 -30.12 -18.13 -13.44
N ALA A 936 -30.46 -17.96 -12.16
CA ALA A 936 -31.61 -17.18 -11.73
C ALA A 936 -31.48 -15.67 -12.02
N ALA A 937 -30.25 -15.14 -12.01
CA ALA A 937 -29.97 -13.73 -12.27
C ALA A 937 -29.99 -13.38 -13.78
N ASN A 938 -29.65 -14.30 -14.68
CA ASN A 938 -29.65 -14.02 -16.12
C ASN A 938 -31.08 -14.01 -16.68
N VAL A 939 -31.54 -12.84 -17.12
CA VAL A 939 -32.88 -12.63 -17.69
C VAL A 939 -32.84 -12.06 -19.11
N THR A 940 -31.66 -12.02 -19.76
CA THR A 940 -31.44 -11.32 -21.05
C THR A 940 -31.09 -12.23 -22.22
N ASP A 941 -30.29 -13.27 -22.02
CA ASP A 941 -29.78 -14.10 -23.12
C ASP A 941 -29.74 -15.62 -22.85
N GLY A 942 -30.11 -16.05 -21.64
CA GLY A 942 -30.20 -17.47 -21.28
C GLY A 942 -28.85 -18.17 -21.14
N LYS A 943 -27.71 -17.46 -21.14
CA LYS A 943 -26.40 -18.06 -20.86
C LYS A 943 -26.32 -18.63 -19.43
N GLY A 944 -27.13 -18.12 -18.49
CA GLY A 944 -27.30 -18.68 -17.16
C GLY A 944 -27.87 -20.11 -17.17
N ASP A 945 -28.96 -20.36 -17.90
CA ASP A 945 -29.52 -21.70 -18.11
C ASP A 945 -28.52 -22.63 -18.82
N GLN A 946 -27.76 -22.09 -19.79
CA GLN A 946 -26.72 -22.84 -20.49
C GLN A 946 -25.59 -23.26 -19.53
N LEU A 947 -25.11 -22.35 -18.67
CA LEU A 947 -24.14 -22.66 -17.61
C LEU A 947 -24.68 -23.77 -16.68
N HIS A 948 -25.94 -23.68 -16.25
CA HIS A 948 -26.55 -24.70 -15.39
C HIS A 948 -26.63 -26.06 -16.09
N ALA A 949 -27.04 -26.11 -17.36
CA ALA A 949 -27.07 -27.35 -18.15
C ALA A 949 -25.67 -27.93 -18.41
N ILE A 950 -24.66 -27.08 -18.61
CA ILE A 950 -23.25 -27.49 -18.72
C ILE A 950 -22.75 -28.05 -17.38
N TRP A 951 -23.02 -27.38 -16.27
CA TRP A 951 -22.65 -27.83 -14.92
C TRP A 951 -23.26 -29.20 -14.58
N GLU A 952 -24.55 -29.40 -14.85
CA GLU A 952 -25.23 -30.69 -14.75
C GLU A 952 -24.54 -31.78 -15.58
N THR A 953 -24.31 -31.53 -16.88
CA THR A 953 -23.75 -32.53 -17.81
C THR A 953 -22.24 -32.79 -17.63
N THR A 954 -21.52 -31.89 -16.97
CA THR A 954 -20.07 -32.03 -16.68
C THR A 954 -19.77 -32.50 -15.25
N GLY A 955 -20.75 -33.10 -14.56
CA GLY A 955 -20.53 -33.72 -13.25
C GLY A 955 -20.49 -32.72 -12.09
N ARG A 956 -21.30 -31.65 -12.18
CA ARG A 956 -21.61 -30.72 -11.08
C ARG A 956 -20.41 -30.09 -10.38
N ALA A 957 -19.34 -29.84 -11.13
CA ALA A 957 -18.07 -29.30 -10.62
C ALA A 957 -17.58 -30.03 -9.34
N ALA A 958 -17.64 -31.36 -9.36
CA ALA A 958 -17.28 -32.20 -8.22
C ALA A 958 -15.89 -31.87 -7.62
N PRO A 959 -15.75 -31.78 -6.29
CA PRO A 959 -14.50 -31.39 -5.64
C PRO A 959 -13.33 -32.32 -5.97
N VAL A 960 -12.19 -31.71 -6.31
CA VAL A 960 -10.92 -32.39 -6.58
C VAL A 960 -10.16 -32.59 -5.28
N LEU A 961 -9.75 -33.82 -4.98
CA LEU A 961 -8.80 -34.09 -3.89
C LEU A 961 -7.45 -33.45 -4.22
N MET A 962 -6.99 -32.53 -3.37
CA MET A 962 -5.66 -31.94 -3.45
C MET A 962 -4.64 -32.88 -2.78
N THR A 963 -4.83 -33.14 -1.49
CA THR A 963 -3.87 -33.87 -0.65
C THR A 963 -4.59 -34.55 0.52
N SER A 964 -3.95 -35.54 1.13
CA SER A 964 -4.52 -36.34 2.22
C SER A 964 -3.44 -36.91 3.13
N THR A 965 -3.64 -36.78 4.45
CA THR A 965 -2.79 -37.42 5.47
C THR A 965 -3.64 -38.38 6.29
N ARG A 966 -3.17 -39.63 6.42
CA ARG A 966 -3.77 -40.71 7.23
C ARG A 966 -2.80 -41.12 8.34
N VAL A 967 -3.28 -41.21 9.58
CA VAL A 967 -2.50 -41.62 10.76
C VAL A 967 -3.32 -42.60 11.59
N SER A 968 -2.75 -43.76 11.88
CA SER A 968 -3.31 -44.72 12.85
C SER A 968 -2.61 -44.55 14.20
N ALA A 969 -3.39 -44.39 15.27
CA ALA A 969 -2.89 -44.16 16.62
C ALA A 969 -3.56 -45.09 17.65
N PRO A 970 -2.82 -45.52 18.70
CA PRO A 970 -3.38 -46.32 19.78
C PRO A 970 -4.31 -45.47 20.66
N LEU A 971 -5.32 -46.11 21.23
CA LEU A 971 -6.19 -45.49 22.22
C LEU A 971 -5.59 -45.58 23.62
N THR A 972 -5.52 -44.45 24.33
CA THR A 972 -5.03 -44.35 25.71
C THR A 972 -6.20 -44.15 26.68
N GLN A 973 -6.41 -45.10 27.59
CA GLN A 973 -7.37 -44.87 28.69
C GLN A 973 -6.86 -43.73 29.58
N GLY A 974 -7.74 -42.78 29.92
CA GLY A 974 -7.42 -41.71 30.84
C GLY A 974 -7.00 -42.29 32.18
N GLY A 975 -5.73 -42.08 32.56
CA GLY A 975 -5.16 -42.72 33.74
C GLY A 975 -5.80 -42.21 35.03
N ASP A 976 -6.13 -43.13 35.94
CA ASP A 976 -6.58 -42.79 37.29
C ASP A 976 -5.61 -41.81 37.97
N VAL A 977 -6.15 -40.69 38.46
CA VAL A 977 -5.41 -39.80 39.37
C VAL A 977 -5.36 -40.47 40.75
N VAL A 978 -4.49 -41.48 40.89
CA VAL A 978 -4.33 -42.24 42.13
C VAL A 978 -3.67 -41.38 43.19
N GLY A 979 -4.49 -40.62 43.91
CA GLY A 979 -4.09 -39.94 45.15
C GLY A 979 -3.79 -40.96 46.25
N GLY A 980 -2.53 -41.39 46.35
CA GLY A 980 -2.06 -42.38 47.32
C GLY A 980 -0.92 -41.84 48.20
N CYS A 981 -1.18 -41.65 49.50
CA CYS A 981 -0.15 -41.32 50.48
C CYS A 981 0.58 -42.59 50.96
N GLY A 982 1.93 -42.61 51.01
CA GLY A 982 2.63 -43.62 51.81
C GLY A 982 4.09 -43.97 51.46
N CYS A 983 5.02 -43.41 52.23
CA CYS A 983 6.24 -44.06 52.75
C CYS A 983 7.22 -44.85 51.83
N ARG A 984 8.36 -44.20 51.57
CA ARG A 984 9.76 -44.73 51.67
C ARG A 984 10.11 -46.12 51.08
N SER A 985 11.09 -46.11 50.17
CA SER A 985 12.46 -46.55 50.54
C SER A 985 13.51 -45.83 49.68
N THR A 986 14.82 -46.01 49.97
CA THR A 986 15.91 -45.24 49.37
C THR A 986 16.96 -46.11 48.69
N SER A 987 17.18 -45.88 47.39
CA SER A 987 18.42 -46.17 46.67
C SER A 987 18.52 -45.19 45.49
N GLY A 988 19.72 -44.76 45.13
CA GLY A 988 19.90 -43.68 44.17
C GLY A 988 21.03 -43.91 43.18
N ALA A 989 20.86 -43.36 41.98
CA ALA A 989 21.92 -43.10 41.01
C ALA A 989 21.50 -41.84 40.22
N ALA A 990 22.43 -40.91 40.00
CA ALA A 990 22.14 -39.65 39.31
C ALA A 990 22.58 -39.71 37.85
N VAL A 991 21.67 -39.37 36.92
CA VAL A 991 22.00 -39.04 35.53
C VAL A 991 21.16 -37.83 35.10
N LEU A 992 21.85 -36.71 34.85
CA LEU A 992 21.36 -35.62 33.99
C LEU A 992 21.89 -35.89 32.57
N PRO A 993 21.15 -35.48 31.54
CA PRO A 993 21.73 -34.50 30.63
C PRO A 993 20.77 -33.37 30.25
N ALA A 994 21.34 -32.21 29.89
CA ALA A 994 20.63 -31.10 29.29
C ALA A 994 20.73 -31.15 27.75
N LEU A 995 19.90 -30.38 27.04
CA LEU A 995 20.06 -30.13 25.61
C LEU A 995 19.49 -28.75 25.23
N LEU A 996 20.36 -27.87 24.73
CA LEU A 996 20.03 -26.55 24.20
C LEU A 996 21.04 -26.19 23.08
N VAL A 997 20.49 -25.73 21.94
CA VAL A 997 21.09 -24.73 21.02
C VAL A 997 22.29 -25.12 20.13
N LEU A 998 21.95 -25.26 18.84
CA LEU A 998 22.56 -24.69 17.60
C LEU A 998 24.03 -24.93 17.18
N LEU A 999 24.14 -25.29 15.89
CA LEU A 999 25.03 -24.78 14.83
C LEU A 999 26.28 -23.95 15.19
N ALA A 1000 27.44 -24.40 14.70
CA ALA A 1000 28.43 -23.51 14.05
C ALA A 1000 29.34 -24.27 13.06
N TRP A 1001 29.87 -23.56 12.07
CA TRP A 1001 30.86 -24.03 11.09
C TRP A 1001 32.22 -24.38 11.71
N GLY A 1002 33.06 -25.11 10.97
CA GLY A 1002 34.47 -25.32 11.29
C GLY A 1002 35.44 -24.57 10.38
N ALA A 1003 36.63 -24.25 10.89
CA ALA A 1003 37.85 -24.09 10.08
C ALA A 1003 39.13 -24.08 10.95
N ALA A 1004 40.22 -24.58 10.37
CA ALA A 1004 41.64 -24.23 10.56
C ALA A 1004 42.60 -25.27 11.14
N ARG A 1005 43.88 -25.10 10.73
CA ARG A 1005 45.14 -25.74 11.18
C ARG A 1005 45.44 -27.10 10.52
N ARG A 1006 46.69 -27.42 10.14
CA ARG A 1006 48.01 -26.76 10.36
C ARG A 1006 48.87 -26.69 9.08
N ARG A 1007 49.91 -25.85 9.14
CA ARG A 1007 51.06 -25.84 8.23
C ARG A 1007 51.96 -27.07 8.44
N THR A 1008 52.60 -27.53 7.37
CA THR A 1008 54.03 -27.92 7.34
C THR A 1008 54.57 -27.77 5.92
N SER A 1009 55.86 -27.49 5.79
CA SER A 1009 56.53 -27.14 4.52
C SER A 1009 57.55 -28.20 4.09
N VAL A 1010 57.62 -28.51 2.79
CA VAL A 1010 58.81 -29.06 2.11
C VAL A 1010 58.85 -28.47 0.70
N THR A 1011 60.01 -27.93 0.32
CA THR A 1011 60.43 -27.46 -1.03
C THR A 1011 59.38 -26.76 -1.89
#